data_AF-A0A944E3R8-F1
#
_entry.id   AF-A0A944E3R8-F1
#
_cell.length_a   1.000
_cell.length_b   1.000
_cell.length_c   1.000
_cell.angle_alpha   90.00
_cell.angle_beta   90.00
_cell.angle_gamma   90.00
#
_symmetry.space_group_name_H-M   'P 1'
#
loop_
_entity.id
_entity.type
_entity.pdbx_description
1 polymer ?
#
loop_
_entity_poly.entity_id
_entity_poly.type
_entity_poly.pdbx_seq_one_letter_code
_entity_poly.pdbx_strand_id
1 'polypeptide(L)'
;MTDAAGTRPYLIRRLAVLLTATVLACGTLLAAYYGVSRNAGAVSGRTAPAMAQVAGARTALLDSYREASGNLGDRGTAPVEGPGEKYRADLNAAEQSLEKAAQSTVARGDGQETLRTATGLVSSYDFLIQQAARNVGNPVLHGSYMGYAHRTLTREGSGIVPLLDHVQNRQRAVLNGQASFGVLLWLTWIMAYVFCGALVWLLVDTQRSLRLRFRRRLNPPLAAATALVAAVAPLTYFSLFIQHRLGAAADRLHTSWITKETLNGVRDTLAGTHWRAGATGWIPLAGFVVAALVVTGLQPRVEEYRFEKALHRPGARPRTHQVTAALLALWLVLFGAVGFGDQRGGGRSRVTVVAPWTGEEGKRFRAVLDRFSREEHIAVSYQGTTSLRDVLISRVNAGAAPDLAILPGVGEVSEYLADRQLRRLDDGPDPVLSKAELASYGKPWTPADGPVYAVPVKVDLKSVVWFDPTRGQPAALAARGGPWCAGMGGDATSGWPGTDWVEDILLQQHDETAYARWVRGDLAWSSDAVKDAWRYLGRLIGAGSARSALAQDFTQGPFPAGKGEKTTCALQHQGSFIRATYREGSGASFALSRDVLPGLDGSSRAREVSADFATLFRDSPQTRKLLRFLTRDAQKAWTEPGPGASAAGNPLRPFFANPLAAPPPGEKLNARIDKELHDGARLCLDASDVMPLRMRSAFQHGVLDYLSRPDEANLKRVTDYLDAVKDQLKADGRYLTPGAVCG
;
A
#
# COMPACT_ATOMS: atom_id res chain seq x y z
N MET A 1 -31.11 -42.42 -64.73
CA MET A 1 -29.81 -41.72 -64.49
C MET A 1 -30.05 -40.23 -64.28
N THR A 2 -30.74 -39.81 -63.20
CA THR A 2 -31.17 -38.40 -63.01
C THR A 2 -30.86 -37.80 -61.64
N ASP A 3 -29.87 -38.31 -60.88
CA ASP A 3 -29.58 -37.76 -59.54
C ASP A 3 -28.08 -37.53 -59.23
N ALA A 4 -27.20 -37.66 -60.23
CA ALA A 4 -25.75 -37.46 -60.07
C ALA A 4 -25.37 -35.97 -59.92
N ALA A 5 -26.12 -35.04 -60.54
CA ALA A 5 -25.81 -33.62 -60.57
C ALA A 5 -25.91 -32.91 -59.20
N GLY A 6 -26.78 -33.41 -58.29
CA GLY A 6 -26.95 -32.84 -56.94
C GLY A 6 -26.02 -33.42 -55.87
N THR A 7 -25.37 -34.55 -56.14
CA THR A 7 -24.69 -35.34 -55.09
C THR A 7 -23.28 -34.82 -54.77
N ARG A 8 -22.54 -34.33 -55.77
CA ARG A 8 -21.20 -33.74 -55.56
C ARG A 8 -21.22 -32.39 -54.81
N PRO A 9 -22.08 -31.41 -55.16
CA PRO A 9 -22.21 -30.17 -54.39
C PRO A 9 -22.63 -30.41 -52.94
N TYR A 10 -23.51 -31.40 -52.72
CA TYR A 10 -23.93 -31.83 -51.39
C TYR A 10 -22.76 -32.36 -50.54
N LEU A 11 -21.92 -33.25 -51.09
CA LEU A 11 -20.75 -33.79 -50.37
C LEU A 11 -19.70 -32.72 -50.07
N ILE A 12 -19.47 -31.78 -51.00
CA ILE A 12 -18.55 -30.65 -50.79
C ILE A 12 -19.07 -29.72 -49.67
N ARG A 13 -20.37 -29.40 -49.66
CA ARG A 13 -20.99 -28.58 -48.61
C ARG A 13 -20.92 -29.28 -47.26
N ARG A 14 -21.20 -30.59 -47.20
CA ARG A 14 -21.05 -31.43 -45.99
C ARG A 14 -19.63 -31.42 -45.45
N LEU A 15 -18.64 -31.61 -46.32
CA LEU A 15 -17.22 -31.61 -45.95
C LEU A 15 -16.81 -30.25 -45.35
N ALA A 16 -17.20 -29.14 -45.99
CA ALA A 16 -16.91 -27.80 -45.49
C ALA A 16 -17.58 -27.53 -44.13
N VAL A 17 -18.84 -27.95 -43.96
CA VAL A 17 -19.59 -27.82 -42.69
C VAL A 17 -18.94 -28.64 -41.56
N LEU A 18 -18.54 -29.88 -41.83
CA LEU A 18 -17.88 -30.74 -40.83
C LEU A 18 -16.50 -30.22 -40.41
N LEU A 19 -15.70 -29.72 -41.35
CA LEU A 19 -14.40 -29.13 -41.04
C LEU A 19 -14.56 -27.84 -40.22
N THR A 20 -15.53 -27.00 -40.57
CA THR A 20 -15.82 -25.77 -39.81
C THR A 20 -16.33 -26.09 -38.40
N ALA A 21 -17.23 -27.06 -38.26
CA ALA A 21 -17.73 -27.50 -36.95
C ALA A 21 -16.60 -28.11 -36.09
N THR A 22 -15.63 -28.80 -36.71
CA THR A 22 -14.45 -29.35 -36.02
C THR A 22 -13.56 -28.24 -35.47
N VAL A 23 -13.33 -27.17 -36.24
CA VAL A 23 -12.58 -25.98 -35.79
C VAL A 23 -13.27 -25.30 -34.63
N LEU A 24 -14.58 -25.05 -34.74
CA LEU A 24 -15.35 -24.39 -33.68
C LEU A 24 -15.39 -25.22 -32.40
N ALA A 25 -15.61 -26.53 -32.51
CA ALA A 25 -15.59 -27.44 -31.37
C ALA A 25 -14.22 -27.49 -30.69
N CYS A 26 -13.12 -27.64 -31.46
CA CYS A 26 -11.78 -27.67 -30.89
C CYS A 26 -11.35 -26.34 -30.30
N GLY A 27 -11.64 -25.21 -30.96
CA GLY A 27 -11.28 -23.89 -30.47
C GLY A 27 -12.00 -23.53 -29.17
N THR A 28 -13.30 -23.81 -29.07
CA THR A 28 -14.06 -23.55 -27.84
C THR A 28 -13.69 -24.51 -26.71
N LEU A 29 -13.44 -25.78 -27.00
CA LEU A 29 -12.97 -26.76 -26.01
C LEU A 29 -11.57 -26.39 -25.49
N LEU A 30 -10.66 -25.96 -26.37
CA LEU A 30 -9.32 -25.50 -25.98
C LEU A 30 -9.42 -24.26 -25.09
N ALA A 31 -10.23 -23.27 -25.46
CA ALA A 31 -10.44 -22.06 -24.65
C ALA A 31 -11.00 -22.39 -23.25
N ALA A 32 -12.01 -23.27 -23.17
CA ALA A 32 -12.63 -23.69 -21.93
C ALA A 32 -11.64 -24.46 -21.01
N TYR A 33 -10.85 -25.36 -21.59
CA TYR A 33 -9.86 -26.15 -20.84
C TYR A 33 -8.63 -25.34 -20.43
N TYR A 34 -8.18 -24.43 -21.30
CA TYR A 34 -7.06 -23.52 -21.02
C TYR A 34 -7.38 -22.59 -19.85
N GLY A 35 -8.62 -22.08 -19.75
CA GLY A 35 -9.06 -21.28 -18.61
C GLY A 35 -8.92 -22.02 -17.27
N VAL A 36 -9.38 -23.27 -17.21
CA VAL A 36 -9.31 -24.10 -15.98
C VAL A 36 -7.88 -24.47 -15.61
N SER A 37 -7.07 -24.91 -16.58
CA SER A 37 -5.69 -25.35 -16.35
C SER A 37 -4.74 -24.19 -16.01
N ARG A 38 -4.91 -23.02 -16.64
CA ARG A 38 -4.16 -21.78 -16.32
C ARG A 38 -4.42 -21.35 -14.88
N ASN A 39 -5.68 -21.39 -14.43
CA ASN A 39 -6.03 -21.02 -13.06
C ASN A 39 -5.44 -22.01 -12.05
N ALA A 40 -5.51 -23.32 -12.32
CA ALA A 40 -4.89 -24.32 -11.45
C ALA A 40 -3.38 -24.13 -11.30
N GLY A 41 -2.67 -23.91 -12.42
CA GLY A 41 -1.22 -23.66 -12.41
C GLY A 41 -0.85 -22.31 -11.77
N ALA A 42 -1.70 -21.29 -11.90
CA ALA A 42 -1.50 -20.01 -11.21
C ALA A 42 -1.64 -20.15 -9.70
N VAL A 43 -2.63 -20.92 -9.23
CA VAL A 43 -2.85 -21.16 -7.80
C VAL A 43 -1.70 -21.95 -7.18
N SER A 44 -1.33 -23.10 -7.77
CA SER A 44 -0.28 -23.97 -7.20
C SER A 44 1.11 -23.35 -7.31
N GLY A 45 1.43 -22.70 -8.44
CA GLY A 45 2.77 -22.21 -8.73
C GLY A 45 3.06 -20.79 -8.25
N ARG A 46 2.05 -19.97 -7.99
CA ARG A 46 2.24 -18.54 -7.63
C ARG A 46 1.41 -18.11 -6.43
N THR A 47 0.08 -18.27 -6.46
CA THR A 47 -0.80 -17.72 -5.43
C THR A 47 -0.57 -18.38 -4.06
N ALA A 48 -0.56 -19.72 -3.99
CA ALA A 48 -0.36 -20.42 -2.73
C ALA A 48 1.03 -20.17 -2.11
N PRO A 49 2.15 -20.24 -2.88
CA PRO A 49 3.45 -19.83 -2.36
C PRO A 49 3.50 -18.36 -1.90
N ALA A 50 2.90 -17.42 -2.64
CA ALA A 50 2.90 -16.01 -2.24
C ALA A 50 2.15 -15.80 -0.91
N MET A 51 1.00 -16.46 -0.74
CA MET A 51 0.22 -16.44 0.49
C MET A 51 0.96 -17.11 1.67
N ALA A 52 1.75 -18.15 1.39
CA ALA A 52 2.63 -18.78 2.37
C ALA A 52 3.66 -17.81 2.94
N GLN A 53 4.32 -17.03 2.08
CA GLN A 53 5.39 -16.13 2.49
C GLN A 53 4.85 -15.00 3.38
N VAL A 54 3.69 -14.42 3.03
CA VAL A 54 3.05 -13.39 3.85
C VAL A 54 2.64 -13.93 5.22
N ALA A 55 2.07 -15.13 5.27
CA ALA A 55 1.70 -15.78 6.53
C ALA A 55 2.93 -16.17 7.37
N GLY A 56 3.99 -16.68 6.74
CA GLY A 56 5.25 -17.01 7.38
C GLY A 56 5.91 -15.79 8.02
N ALA A 57 5.97 -14.67 7.28
CA ALA A 57 6.44 -13.40 7.80
C ALA A 57 5.65 -12.94 9.03
N ARG A 58 4.31 -13.00 8.95
CA ARG A 58 3.41 -12.61 10.03
C ARG A 58 3.65 -13.43 11.30
N THR A 59 3.72 -14.75 11.19
CA THR A 59 3.95 -15.64 12.33
C THR A 59 5.32 -15.41 12.93
N ALA A 60 6.37 -15.35 12.10
CA ALA A 60 7.74 -15.12 12.57
C ALA A 60 7.90 -13.78 13.31
N LEU A 61 7.21 -12.71 12.86
CA LEU A 61 7.21 -11.43 13.57
C LEU A 61 6.54 -11.51 14.94
N LEU A 62 5.37 -12.15 15.04
CA LEU A 62 4.67 -12.34 16.31
C LEU A 62 5.48 -13.22 17.28
N ASP A 63 6.12 -14.26 16.75
CA ASP A 63 6.98 -15.16 17.52
C ASP A 63 8.21 -14.40 18.03
N SER A 64 8.86 -13.61 17.18
CA SER A 64 10.00 -12.77 17.57
C SER A 64 9.65 -11.87 18.77
N TYR A 65 8.46 -11.24 18.78
CA TYR A 65 8.05 -10.39 19.89
C TYR A 65 7.82 -11.18 21.18
N ARG A 66 7.20 -12.37 21.08
CA ARG A 66 6.99 -13.25 22.24
C ARG A 66 8.32 -13.68 22.85
N GLU A 67 9.28 -14.05 22.02
CA GLU A 67 10.62 -14.47 22.45
C GLU A 67 11.42 -13.31 23.06
N ALA A 68 11.43 -12.15 22.42
CA ALA A 68 12.07 -10.95 22.98
C ALA A 68 11.44 -10.54 24.31
N SER A 69 10.12 -10.54 24.40
CA SER A 69 9.41 -10.21 25.64
C SER A 69 9.66 -11.22 26.76
N GLY A 70 9.84 -12.50 26.43
CA GLY A 70 10.19 -13.54 27.39
C GLY A 70 11.60 -13.35 27.94
N ASN A 71 12.59 -13.27 27.04
CA ASN A 71 14.01 -13.15 27.41
C ASN A 71 14.30 -11.83 28.13
N LEU A 72 13.77 -10.71 27.64
CA LEU A 72 13.98 -9.41 28.28
C LEU A 72 13.19 -9.24 29.59
N GLY A 73 12.20 -10.11 29.83
CA GLY A 73 11.48 -10.17 31.10
C GLY A 73 12.29 -10.85 32.22
N ASP A 74 13.27 -11.70 31.87
CA ASP A 74 14.15 -12.34 32.84
C ASP A 74 15.26 -11.37 33.31
N ARG A 75 15.07 -10.81 34.50
CA ARG A 75 16.00 -9.83 35.08
C ARG A 75 17.41 -10.38 35.33
N GLY A 76 17.59 -11.70 35.41
CA GLY A 76 18.88 -12.33 35.66
C GLY A 76 19.75 -12.41 34.41
N THR A 77 19.17 -12.82 33.28
CA THR A 77 19.90 -13.10 32.03
C THR A 77 19.78 -12.00 30.99
N ALA A 78 18.71 -11.18 31.01
CA ALA A 78 18.44 -10.13 30.02
C ALA A 78 19.62 -9.15 29.78
N PRO A 79 20.38 -8.69 30.78
CA PRO A 79 21.50 -7.77 30.54
C PRO A 79 22.64 -8.39 29.70
N VAL A 80 22.75 -9.72 29.66
CA VAL A 80 23.83 -10.44 28.97
C VAL A 80 23.32 -11.04 27.66
N GLU A 81 22.15 -11.68 27.68
CA GLU A 81 21.59 -12.38 26.52
C GLU A 81 20.83 -11.44 25.57
N GLY A 82 20.43 -10.26 26.05
CA GLY A 82 19.63 -9.31 25.29
C GLY A 82 18.30 -9.91 24.84
N PRO A 83 17.84 -9.62 23.61
CA PRO A 83 16.59 -10.19 23.08
C PRO A 83 16.60 -11.72 22.89
N GLY A 84 17.78 -12.35 22.90
CA GLY A 84 17.98 -13.79 22.74
C GLY A 84 18.20 -14.27 21.30
N GLU A 85 18.65 -15.52 21.16
CA GLU A 85 18.97 -16.13 19.85
C GLU A 85 17.72 -16.41 19.01
N LYS A 86 16.65 -16.87 19.67
CA LYS A 86 15.40 -17.22 19.00
C LYS A 86 14.69 -16.01 18.39
N TYR A 87 14.72 -14.87 19.09
CA TYR A 87 14.31 -13.57 18.54
C TYR A 87 15.01 -13.26 17.22
N ARG A 88 16.35 -13.36 17.18
CA ARG A 88 17.14 -13.08 15.97
C ARG A 88 16.80 -14.04 14.84
N ALA A 89 16.62 -15.32 15.15
CA ALA A 89 16.23 -16.33 14.17
C ALA A 89 14.85 -16.05 13.57
N ASP A 90 13.86 -15.70 14.40
CA ASP A 90 12.49 -15.41 13.98
C ASP A 90 12.43 -14.08 13.20
N LEU A 91 13.18 -13.05 13.60
CA LEU A 91 13.30 -11.79 12.85
C LEU A 91 13.88 -12.01 11.44
N ASN A 92 14.99 -12.76 11.34
CA ASN A 92 15.61 -13.10 10.05
C ASN A 92 14.66 -13.93 9.17
N ALA A 93 13.90 -14.86 9.76
CA ALA A 93 12.91 -15.65 9.04
C ALA A 93 11.76 -14.77 8.51
N ALA A 94 11.35 -13.75 9.27
CA ALA A 94 10.38 -12.76 8.82
C ALA A 94 10.89 -11.96 7.63
N GLU A 95 12.09 -11.39 7.72
CA GLU A 95 12.71 -10.59 6.64
C GLU A 95 12.83 -11.40 5.34
N GLN A 96 13.37 -12.62 5.41
CA GLN A 96 13.46 -13.51 4.24
C GLN A 96 12.09 -13.81 3.62
N SER A 97 11.06 -13.98 4.46
CA SER A 97 9.70 -14.24 4.00
C SER A 97 9.08 -13.00 3.36
N LEU A 98 9.33 -11.81 3.90
CA LEU A 98 8.89 -10.54 3.32
C LEU A 98 9.54 -10.26 1.97
N GLU A 99 10.85 -10.50 1.84
CA GLU A 99 11.56 -10.35 0.56
C GLU A 99 10.99 -11.28 -0.51
N LYS A 100 10.80 -12.56 -0.18
CA LYS A 100 10.15 -13.53 -1.08
C LYS A 100 8.73 -13.11 -1.42
N ALA A 101 7.96 -12.63 -0.45
CA ALA A 101 6.62 -12.12 -0.68
C ALA A 101 6.62 -10.92 -1.64
N ALA A 102 7.53 -9.96 -1.44
CA ALA A 102 7.62 -8.75 -2.28
C ALA A 102 7.97 -9.08 -3.74
N GLN A 103 8.79 -10.11 -3.97
CA GLN A 103 9.17 -10.57 -5.31
C GLN A 103 8.07 -11.42 -5.99
N SER A 104 7.33 -12.21 -5.22
CA SER A 104 6.37 -13.20 -5.73
C SER A 104 4.89 -12.81 -5.57
N THR A 105 4.60 -11.63 -5.01
CA THR A 105 3.22 -11.26 -4.67
C THR A 105 2.31 -11.25 -5.90
N VAL A 106 1.17 -11.93 -5.76
CA VAL A 106 0.09 -11.89 -6.74
C VAL A 106 -0.75 -10.61 -6.62
N ALA A 107 -0.67 -9.91 -5.48
CA ALA A 107 -1.29 -8.62 -5.25
C ALA A 107 -0.41 -7.47 -5.78
N ARG A 108 -0.24 -7.42 -7.11
CA ARG A 108 0.58 -6.37 -7.79
C ARG A 108 0.07 -4.97 -7.50
N GLY A 109 0.95 -3.97 -7.64
CA GLY A 109 0.62 -2.58 -7.34
C GLY A 109 0.63 -2.33 -5.84
N ASP A 110 -0.47 -1.89 -5.24
CA ASP A 110 -0.45 -1.46 -3.83
C ASP A 110 -0.08 -2.60 -2.86
N GLY A 111 -0.36 -3.87 -3.18
CA GLY A 111 0.07 -4.98 -2.32
C GLY A 111 1.60 -5.12 -2.26
N GLN A 112 2.31 -4.80 -3.36
CA GLN A 112 3.76 -4.74 -3.38
C GLN A 112 4.29 -3.53 -2.60
N GLU A 113 3.63 -2.38 -2.72
CA GLU A 113 3.96 -1.18 -1.93
C GLU A 113 3.72 -1.39 -0.42
N THR A 114 2.65 -2.09 -0.06
CA THR A 114 2.37 -2.45 1.33
C THR A 114 3.45 -3.38 1.89
N LEU A 115 3.91 -4.39 1.14
CA LEU A 115 5.00 -5.27 1.56
C LEU A 115 6.32 -4.50 1.75
N ARG A 116 6.67 -3.58 0.84
CA ARG A 116 7.86 -2.72 0.99
C ARG A 116 7.80 -1.87 2.26
N THR A 117 6.62 -1.42 2.64
CA THR A 117 6.39 -0.65 3.88
C THR A 117 6.54 -1.52 5.10
N ALA A 118 5.95 -2.72 5.08
CA ALA A 118 6.13 -3.71 6.12
C ALA A 118 7.61 -4.02 6.34
N THR A 119 8.40 -4.21 5.28
CA THR A 119 9.86 -4.40 5.37
C THR A 119 10.56 -3.23 6.07
N GLY A 120 10.27 -1.98 5.70
CA GLY A 120 10.87 -0.82 6.37
C GLY A 120 10.50 -0.71 7.86
N LEU A 121 9.26 -1.07 8.22
CA LEU A 121 8.80 -1.09 9.60
C LEU A 121 9.48 -2.16 10.47
N VAL A 122 9.96 -3.26 9.87
CA VAL A 122 10.69 -4.30 10.61
C VAL A 122 11.97 -3.72 11.23
N SER A 123 12.66 -2.83 10.53
CA SER A 123 13.84 -2.15 11.07
C SER A 123 13.48 -1.25 12.25
N SER A 124 12.36 -0.52 12.18
CA SER A 124 11.88 0.27 13.31
C SER A 124 11.50 -0.59 14.52
N TYR A 125 10.85 -1.73 14.25
CA TYR A 125 10.52 -2.72 15.27
C TYR A 125 11.76 -3.27 15.97
N ASP A 126 12.76 -3.74 15.21
CA ASP A 126 14.02 -4.25 15.78
C ASP A 126 14.71 -3.16 16.62
N PHE A 127 14.81 -1.94 16.09
CA PHE A 127 15.40 -0.83 16.82
C PHE A 127 14.74 -0.62 18.20
N LEU A 128 13.41 -0.66 18.28
CA LEU A 128 12.68 -0.50 19.54
C LEU A 128 12.95 -1.66 20.52
N ILE A 129 13.03 -2.91 20.03
CA ILE A 129 13.43 -4.06 20.86
C ILE A 129 14.86 -3.90 21.38
N GLN A 130 15.80 -3.42 20.54
CA GLN A 130 17.17 -3.15 20.95
C GLN A 130 17.25 -2.02 22.00
N GLN A 131 16.39 -0.99 21.90
CA GLN A 131 16.30 0.04 22.93
C GLN A 131 15.74 -0.51 24.24
N ALA A 132 14.75 -1.40 24.18
CA ALA A 132 14.25 -2.09 25.38
C ALA A 132 15.36 -2.92 26.05
N ALA A 133 16.18 -3.62 25.26
CA ALA A 133 17.32 -4.40 25.75
C ALA A 133 18.41 -3.53 26.40
N ARG A 134 18.75 -2.39 25.77
CA ARG A 134 19.70 -1.42 26.34
C ARG A 134 19.23 -0.81 27.66
N ASN A 135 17.92 -0.75 27.88
CA ASN A 135 17.31 -0.10 29.04
C ASN A 135 16.79 -1.08 30.09
N VAL A 136 17.22 -2.35 30.13
CA VAL A 136 16.79 -3.34 31.14
C VAL A 136 16.98 -2.83 32.58
N GLY A 137 18.02 -2.03 32.84
CA GLY A 137 18.28 -1.38 34.14
C GLY A 137 17.34 -0.20 34.48
N ASN A 138 16.53 0.27 33.52
CA ASN A 138 15.51 1.30 33.68
C ASN A 138 14.12 0.71 33.33
N PRO A 139 13.39 0.14 34.31
CA PRO A 139 12.13 -0.56 34.06
C PRO A 139 11.06 0.28 33.35
N VAL A 140 11.09 1.60 33.53
CA VAL A 140 10.14 2.51 32.87
C VAL A 140 10.43 2.57 31.38
N LEU A 141 11.67 2.91 31.00
CA LEU A 141 12.06 2.96 29.59
C LEU A 141 11.97 1.59 28.92
N HIS A 142 12.43 0.55 29.60
CA HIS A 142 12.32 -0.82 29.11
C HIS A 142 10.87 -1.16 28.73
N GLY A 143 9.93 -0.97 29.67
CA GLY A 143 8.51 -1.25 29.43
C GLY A 143 7.91 -0.37 28.33
N SER A 144 8.29 0.91 28.27
CA SER A 144 7.86 1.83 27.21
C SER A 144 8.33 1.38 25.83
N TYR A 145 9.61 1.06 25.64
CA TYR A 145 10.13 0.57 24.36
C TYR A 145 9.50 -0.76 23.94
N MET A 146 9.27 -1.68 24.87
CA MET A 146 8.50 -2.90 24.59
C MET A 146 7.08 -2.59 24.10
N GLY A 147 6.41 -1.65 24.77
CA GLY A 147 5.08 -1.16 24.35
C GLY A 147 5.08 -0.51 22.96
N TYR A 148 6.11 0.28 22.64
CA TYR A 148 6.28 0.90 21.33
C TYR A 148 6.55 -0.14 20.23
N ALA A 149 7.41 -1.13 20.51
CA ALA A 149 7.68 -2.24 19.60
C ALA A 149 6.41 -3.05 19.32
N HIS A 150 5.62 -3.33 20.37
CA HIS A 150 4.34 -4.02 20.22
C HIS A 150 3.38 -3.26 19.32
N ARG A 151 3.21 -1.94 19.54
CA ARG A 151 2.32 -1.11 18.70
C ARG A 151 2.80 -1.04 17.26
N THR A 152 4.10 -0.94 17.01
CA THR A 152 4.68 -0.99 15.66
C THR A 152 4.29 -2.29 14.94
N LEU A 153 4.18 -3.41 15.66
CA LEU A 153 3.70 -4.68 15.10
C LEU A 153 2.18 -4.72 14.91
N THR A 154 1.39 -4.30 15.90
CA THR A 154 -0.04 -4.67 16.01
C THR A 154 -1.03 -3.54 15.79
N ARG A 155 -0.60 -2.27 15.73
CA ARG A 155 -1.48 -1.10 15.58
C ARG A 155 -2.38 -1.23 14.37
N GLU A 156 -3.69 -1.17 14.56
CA GLU A 156 -4.65 -1.31 13.47
C GLU A 156 -4.38 -0.29 12.35
N GLY A 157 -4.45 -0.77 11.10
CA GLY A 157 -4.31 0.04 9.89
C GLY A 157 -2.90 0.54 9.54
N SER A 158 -1.90 0.40 10.43
CA SER A 158 -0.55 0.94 10.19
C SER A 158 0.60 0.05 10.69
N GLY A 159 0.35 -0.85 11.65
CA GLY A 159 1.33 -1.81 12.13
C GLY A 159 1.65 -2.90 11.12
N ILE A 160 2.80 -3.57 11.30
CA ILE A 160 3.31 -4.57 10.34
C ILE A 160 2.29 -5.70 10.11
N VAL A 161 1.71 -6.24 11.18
CA VAL A 161 0.77 -7.37 11.09
C VAL A 161 -0.50 -6.99 10.33
N PRO A 162 -1.20 -5.87 10.64
CA PRO A 162 -2.32 -5.39 9.82
C PRO A 162 -1.99 -5.12 8.35
N LEU A 163 -0.78 -4.65 8.02
CA LEU A 163 -0.34 -4.49 6.64
C LEU A 163 -0.23 -5.84 5.93
N LEU A 164 0.34 -6.86 6.59
CA LEU A 164 0.39 -8.22 6.06
C LEU A 164 -1.01 -8.83 5.91
N ASP A 165 -1.90 -8.60 6.87
CA ASP A 165 -3.29 -9.04 6.79
C ASP A 165 -4.03 -8.37 5.62
N HIS A 166 -3.74 -7.10 5.32
CA HIS A 166 -4.27 -6.40 4.15
C HIS A 166 -3.81 -7.05 2.84
N VAL A 167 -2.51 -7.35 2.71
CA VAL A 167 -1.96 -8.04 1.54
C VAL A 167 -2.57 -9.43 1.41
N GLN A 168 -2.68 -10.16 2.52
CA GLN A 168 -3.29 -11.48 2.58
C GLN A 168 -4.74 -11.46 2.08
N ASN A 169 -5.53 -10.48 2.52
CA ASN A 169 -6.91 -10.30 2.07
C ASN A 169 -7.01 -10.02 0.57
N ARG A 170 -6.10 -9.21 0.01
CA ARG A 170 -6.05 -8.99 -1.44
C ARG A 170 -5.64 -10.25 -2.20
N GLN A 171 -4.68 -11.02 -1.69
CA GLN A 171 -4.29 -12.29 -2.29
C GLN A 171 -5.45 -13.31 -2.25
N ARG A 172 -6.25 -13.34 -1.18
CA ARG A 172 -7.50 -14.11 -1.12
C ARG A 172 -8.51 -13.67 -2.17
N ALA A 173 -8.66 -12.37 -2.42
CA ALA A 173 -9.54 -11.90 -3.50
C ALA A 173 -9.07 -12.38 -4.89
N VAL A 174 -7.76 -12.38 -5.15
CA VAL A 174 -7.18 -12.95 -6.38
C VAL A 174 -7.43 -14.46 -6.46
N LEU A 175 -7.21 -15.17 -5.35
CA LEU A 175 -7.47 -16.61 -5.24
C LEU A 175 -8.95 -16.94 -5.53
N ASN A 176 -9.89 -16.19 -4.94
CA ASN A 176 -11.32 -16.37 -5.16
C ASN A 176 -11.68 -16.13 -6.63
N GLY A 177 -11.08 -15.12 -7.28
CA GLY A 177 -11.24 -14.90 -8.73
C GLY A 177 -10.74 -16.10 -9.56
N GLN A 178 -9.60 -16.69 -9.18
CA GLN A 178 -9.01 -17.86 -9.88
C GLN A 178 -9.79 -19.16 -9.62
N ALA A 179 -10.35 -19.33 -8.43
CA ALA A 179 -11.13 -20.51 -8.02
C ALA A 179 -12.61 -20.42 -8.44
N SER A 180 -13.14 -19.23 -8.71
CA SER A 180 -14.54 -19.05 -9.11
C SER A 180 -14.80 -19.49 -10.56
N PHE A 181 -15.93 -20.17 -10.76
CA PHE A 181 -16.43 -20.50 -12.09
C PHE A 181 -17.26 -19.33 -12.64
N GLY A 182 -16.58 -18.31 -13.15
CA GLY A 182 -17.24 -17.12 -13.68
C GLY A 182 -18.23 -17.43 -14.82
N VAL A 183 -19.24 -16.57 -15.01
CA VAL A 183 -20.26 -16.70 -16.07
C VAL A 183 -19.62 -16.91 -17.45
N LEU A 184 -18.52 -16.20 -17.72
CA LEU A 184 -17.79 -16.34 -18.98
C LEU A 184 -17.22 -17.75 -19.18
N LEU A 185 -16.63 -18.34 -18.15
CA LEU A 185 -16.09 -19.70 -18.22
C LEU A 185 -17.24 -20.71 -18.39
N TRP A 186 -18.36 -20.50 -17.70
CA TRP A 186 -19.57 -21.32 -17.86
C TRP A 186 -20.12 -21.26 -19.29
N LEU A 187 -20.23 -20.06 -19.87
CA LEU A 187 -20.63 -19.85 -21.26
C LEU A 187 -19.66 -20.52 -22.24
N THR A 188 -18.34 -20.46 -22.00
CA THR A 188 -17.36 -21.14 -22.87
C THR A 188 -17.51 -22.66 -22.83
N TRP A 189 -17.81 -23.24 -21.67
CA TRP A 189 -18.10 -24.68 -21.56
C TRP A 189 -19.39 -25.04 -22.29
N ILE A 190 -20.46 -24.27 -22.12
CA ILE A 190 -21.73 -24.50 -22.85
C ILE A 190 -21.51 -24.45 -24.35
N MET A 191 -20.81 -23.43 -24.85
CA MET A 191 -20.49 -23.34 -26.27
C MET A 191 -19.69 -24.56 -26.74
N ALA A 192 -18.70 -25.00 -25.97
CA ALA A 192 -17.93 -26.20 -26.29
C ALA A 192 -18.83 -27.44 -26.40
N TYR A 193 -19.80 -27.62 -25.50
CA TYR A 193 -20.77 -28.72 -25.58
C TYR A 193 -21.71 -28.61 -26.78
N VAL A 194 -22.23 -27.41 -27.04
CA VAL A 194 -23.13 -27.16 -28.18
C VAL A 194 -22.41 -27.47 -29.49
N PHE A 195 -21.17 -27.03 -29.66
CA PHE A 195 -20.39 -27.31 -30.86
C PHE A 195 -19.95 -28.77 -30.98
N CYS A 196 -19.52 -29.41 -29.89
CA CYS A 196 -19.22 -30.84 -29.89
C CYS A 196 -20.46 -31.69 -30.19
N GLY A 197 -21.61 -31.36 -29.60
CA GLY A 197 -22.90 -32.02 -29.84
C GLY A 197 -23.38 -31.84 -31.28
N ALA A 198 -23.27 -30.62 -31.82
CA ALA A 198 -23.56 -30.33 -33.22
C ALA A 198 -22.64 -31.11 -34.16
N LEU A 199 -21.35 -31.24 -33.84
CA LEU A 199 -20.39 -32.01 -34.62
C LEU A 199 -20.71 -33.51 -34.60
N VAL A 200 -21.04 -34.09 -33.44
CA VAL A 200 -21.48 -35.48 -33.33
C VAL A 200 -22.76 -35.71 -34.14
N TRP A 201 -23.74 -34.82 -34.01
CA TRP A 201 -24.98 -34.89 -34.78
C TRP A 201 -24.71 -34.85 -36.29
N LEU A 202 -23.87 -33.91 -36.75
CA LEU A 202 -23.47 -33.80 -38.16
C LEU A 202 -22.74 -35.06 -38.66
N LEU A 203 -21.86 -35.66 -37.85
CA LEU A 203 -21.14 -36.89 -38.20
C LEU A 203 -22.09 -38.09 -38.31
N VAL A 204 -23.00 -38.25 -37.34
CA VAL A 204 -24.01 -39.32 -37.34
C VAL A 204 -25.00 -39.16 -38.49
N ASP A 205 -25.47 -37.95 -38.75
CA ASP A 205 -26.38 -37.64 -39.85
C ASP A 205 -25.70 -37.85 -41.22
N THR A 206 -24.41 -37.53 -41.34
CA THR A 206 -23.61 -37.84 -42.53
C THR A 206 -23.46 -39.36 -42.70
N GLN A 207 -23.19 -40.11 -41.62
CA GLN A 207 -23.13 -41.57 -41.65
C GLN A 207 -24.47 -42.19 -42.07
N ARG A 208 -25.59 -41.68 -41.53
CA ARG A 208 -26.96 -42.12 -41.87
C ARG A 208 -27.29 -41.82 -43.33
N SER A 209 -26.97 -40.61 -43.79
CA SER A 209 -27.16 -40.19 -45.19
C SER A 209 -26.37 -41.10 -46.14
N LEU A 210 -25.11 -41.41 -45.81
CA LEU A 210 -24.29 -42.33 -46.61
C LEU A 210 -24.85 -43.76 -46.60
N ARG A 211 -25.35 -44.24 -45.46
CA ARG A 211 -25.97 -45.58 -45.34
C ARG A 211 -27.24 -45.69 -46.17
N LEU A 212 -28.13 -44.69 -46.10
CA LEU A 212 -29.40 -44.68 -46.84
C LEU A 212 -29.17 -44.55 -48.35
N ARG A 213 -28.22 -43.71 -48.78
CA ARG A 213 -28.01 -43.38 -50.20
C ARG A 213 -27.12 -44.39 -50.93
N PHE A 214 -26.21 -45.07 -50.23
CA PHE A 214 -25.21 -45.98 -50.83
C PHE A 214 -25.30 -47.45 -50.36
N ARG A 215 -26.30 -47.82 -49.56
CA ARG A 215 -26.56 -49.21 -49.06
C ARG A 215 -25.37 -49.92 -48.37
N ARG A 216 -24.39 -49.19 -47.83
CA ARG A 216 -23.27 -49.77 -47.05
C ARG A 216 -23.58 -49.82 -45.55
N ARG A 217 -23.02 -50.81 -44.85
CA ARG A 217 -23.27 -51.00 -43.40
C ARG A 217 -22.60 -49.93 -42.51
N LEU A 218 -21.38 -49.46 -42.83
CA LEU A 218 -20.65 -48.45 -42.04
C LEU A 218 -19.49 -47.80 -42.82
N ASN A 219 -19.21 -46.50 -42.61
CA ASN A 219 -17.97 -45.83 -43.03
C ASN A 219 -17.01 -45.75 -41.81
N PRO A 220 -15.94 -46.56 -41.77
CA PRO A 220 -15.04 -46.66 -40.61
C PRO A 220 -14.41 -45.33 -40.14
N PRO A 221 -13.84 -44.48 -41.02
CA PRO A 221 -13.24 -43.21 -40.57
C PRO A 221 -14.24 -42.22 -39.96
N LEU A 222 -15.48 -42.13 -40.46
CA LEU A 222 -16.51 -41.28 -39.85
C LEU A 222 -17.00 -41.82 -38.50
N ALA A 223 -17.08 -43.15 -38.36
CA ALA A 223 -17.40 -43.78 -37.08
C ALA A 223 -16.28 -43.55 -36.05
N ALA A 224 -15.01 -43.66 -36.47
CA ALA A 224 -13.86 -43.33 -35.65
C ALA A 224 -13.85 -41.85 -35.23
N ALA A 225 -14.16 -40.92 -36.15
CA ALA A 225 -14.30 -39.50 -35.83
C ALA A 225 -15.41 -39.25 -34.80
N THR A 226 -16.56 -39.93 -34.95
CA THR A 226 -17.69 -39.82 -34.01
C THR A 226 -17.31 -40.33 -32.62
N ALA A 227 -16.62 -41.48 -32.54
CA ALA A 227 -16.12 -42.03 -31.28
C ALA A 227 -15.10 -41.12 -30.60
N LEU A 228 -14.21 -40.49 -31.38
CA LEU A 228 -13.15 -39.60 -30.87
C LEU A 228 -13.72 -38.28 -30.31
N VAL A 229 -14.75 -37.72 -30.96
CA VAL A 229 -15.47 -36.54 -30.43
C VAL A 229 -16.35 -36.93 -29.23
N ALA A 230 -16.97 -38.11 -29.24
CA ALA A 230 -17.74 -38.60 -28.09
C ALA A 230 -16.85 -38.85 -26.85
N ALA A 231 -15.59 -39.23 -27.05
CA ALA A 231 -14.59 -39.39 -26.00
C ALA A 231 -14.17 -38.07 -25.33
N VAL A 232 -14.61 -36.91 -25.84
CA VAL A 232 -14.44 -35.60 -25.19
C VAL A 232 -15.37 -35.43 -23.98
N ALA A 233 -16.49 -36.15 -23.91
CA ALA A 233 -17.44 -36.08 -22.79
C ALA A 233 -16.77 -36.29 -21.40
N PRO A 234 -15.90 -37.29 -21.18
CA PRO A 234 -15.19 -37.45 -19.91
C PRO A 234 -14.21 -36.30 -19.55
N LEU A 235 -13.74 -35.47 -20.49
CA LEU A 235 -12.90 -34.29 -20.19
C LEU A 235 -13.61 -33.27 -19.29
N THR A 236 -14.93 -33.34 -19.24
CA THR A 236 -15.78 -32.45 -18.46
C THR A 236 -15.89 -32.88 -17.00
N TYR A 237 -15.95 -34.19 -16.76
CA TYR A 237 -15.76 -34.75 -15.41
C TYR A 237 -14.41 -34.34 -14.84
N PHE A 238 -13.35 -34.37 -15.65
CA PHE A 238 -12.02 -33.92 -15.22
C PHE A 238 -11.97 -32.42 -14.92
N SER A 239 -12.68 -31.60 -15.69
CA SER A 239 -12.71 -30.15 -15.46
C SER A 239 -13.51 -29.80 -14.20
N LEU A 240 -14.64 -30.45 -13.97
CA LEU A 240 -15.40 -30.35 -12.71
C LEU A 240 -14.58 -30.87 -11.52
N PHE A 241 -13.82 -31.94 -11.69
CA PHE A 241 -12.92 -32.47 -10.68
C PHE A 241 -11.79 -31.48 -10.32
N ILE A 242 -11.14 -30.88 -11.32
CA ILE A 242 -10.10 -29.84 -11.10
C ILE A 242 -10.71 -28.64 -10.39
N GLN A 243 -11.91 -28.21 -10.78
CA GLN A 243 -12.61 -27.09 -10.15
C GLN A 243 -13.01 -27.38 -8.71
N HIS A 244 -13.52 -28.57 -8.42
CA HIS A 244 -13.84 -28.97 -7.05
C HIS A 244 -12.58 -29.02 -6.17
N ARG A 245 -11.46 -29.51 -6.71
CA ARG A 245 -10.15 -29.52 -6.04
C ARG A 245 -9.59 -28.11 -5.83
N LEU A 246 -9.79 -27.20 -6.78
CA LEU A 246 -9.42 -25.78 -6.65
C LEU A 246 -10.27 -25.07 -5.60
N GLY A 247 -11.59 -25.32 -5.57
CA GLY A 247 -12.49 -24.84 -4.53
C GLY A 247 -12.05 -25.33 -3.15
N ALA A 248 -11.79 -26.63 -3.00
CA ALA A 248 -11.30 -27.18 -1.74
C ALA A 248 -9.93 -26.62 -1.31
N ALA A 249 -9.01 -26.37 -2.27
CA ALA A 249 -7.75 -25.72 -1.99
C ALA A 249 -7.94 -24.25 -1.58
N ALA A 250 -8.87 -23.54 -2.21
CA ALA A 250 -9.22 -22.18 -1.86
C ALA A 250 -9.86 -22.11 -0.47
N ASP A 251 -10.79 -23.00 -0.14
CA ASP A 251 -11.44 -23.09 1.17
C ASP A 251 -10.42 -23.33 2.29
N ARG A 252 -9.42 -24.19 2.06
CA ARG A 252 -8.31 -24.42 3.00
C ARG A 252 -7.43 -23.18 3.19
N LEU A 253 -7.23 -22.37 2.15
CA LEU A 253 -6.52 -21.10 2.23
C LEU A 253 -7.39 -19.96 2.81
N HIS A 254 -8.70 -20.19 2.94
CA HIS A 254 -9.69 -19.22 3.41
C HIS A 254 -10.02 -19.36 4.90
N THR A 255 -9.91 -20.56 5.48
CA THR A 255 -10.52 -20.89 6.78
C THR A 255 -9.61 -20.77 8.00
N SER A 256 -8.28 -20.66 7.85
CA SER A 256 -7.37 -20.53 9.00
C SER A 256 -5.99 -19.97 8.64
N TRP A 257 -5.22 -19.60 9.68
CA TRP A 257 -3.81 -19.20 9.59
C TRP A 257 -3.05 -20.16 8.67
N ILE A 258 -2.39 -19.65 7.64
CA ILE A 258 -1.70 -20.49 6.66
C ILE A 258 -0.43 -21.02 7.31
N THR A 259 -0.45 -22.29 7.72
CA THR A 259 0.72 -22.98 8.23
C THR A 259 1.40 -23.79 7.12
N LYS A 260 2.55 -24.37 7.44
CA LYS A 260 3.26 -25.29 6.56
C LYS A 260 2.39 -26.52 6.23
N GLU A 261 1.58 -26.98 7.18
CA GLU A 261 0.61 -28.07 7.01
C GLU A 261 -0.50 -27.67 6.03
N THR A 262 -1.02 -26.45 6.12
CA THR A 262 -2.02 -25.93 5.16
C THR A 262 -1.47 -25.94 3.73
N LEU A 263 -0.21 -25.53 3.55
CA LEU A 263 0.44 -25.48 2.23
C LEU A 263 0.74 -26.87 1.67
N ASN A 264 1.20 -27.79 2.52
CA ASN A 264 1.35 -29.20 2.13
C ASN A 264 0.00 -29.80 1.75
N GLY A 265 -1.04 -29.54 2.53
CA GLY A 265 -2.41 -29.95 2.22
C GLY A 265 -2.93 -29.37 0.90
N VAL A 266 -2.62 -28.12 0.55
CA VAL A 266 -2.95 -27.52 -0.76
C VAL A 266 -2.16 -28.20 -1.88
N ARG A 267 -0.85 -28.41 -1.70
CA ARG A 267 0.00 -29.11 -2.65
C ARG A 267 -0.50 -30.53 -2.92
N ASP A 268 -0.88 -31.26 -1.88
CA ASP A 268 -1.40 -32.63 -1.98
C ASP A 268 -2.81 -32.66 -2.60
N THR A 269 -3.64 -31.66 -2.30
CA THR A 269 -4.97 -31.53 -2.94
C THR A 269 -4.83 -31.26 -4.43
N LEU A 270 -3.81 -30.50 -4.83
CA LEU A 270 -3.50 -30.17 -6.23
C LEU A 270 -2.58 -31.20 -6.90
N ALA A 271 -1.98 -32.14 -6.14
CA ALA A 271 -1.16 -33.21 -6.68
C ALA A 271 -2.01 -34.12 -7.59
N GLY A 272 -1.60 -34.25 -8.85
CA GLY A 272 -2.37 -34.96 -9.89
C GLY A 272 -3.15 -34.05 -10.85
N THR A 273 -3.18 -32.73 -10.63
CA THR A 273 -3.67 -31.77 -11.65
C THR A 273 -2.63 -31.50 -12.75
N HIS A 274 -1.33 -31.64 -12.44
CA HIS A 274 -0.21 -31.31 -13.34
C HIS A 274 -0.08 -32.20 -14.60
N TRP A 275 -0.22 -33.53 -14.49
CA TRP A 275 -0.11 -34.40 -15.69
C TRP A 275 -1.28 -34.21 -16.66
N ARG A 276 -2.39 -33.64 -16.17
CA ARG A 276 -3.62 -33.41 -16.94
C ARG A 276 -3.61 -32.06 -17.65
N ALA A 277 -2.84 -31.07 -17.18
CA ALA A 277 -2.59 -29.81 -17.88
C ALA A 277 -1.99 -30.03 -19.29
N GLY A 278 -1.31 -31.16 -19.53
CA GLY A 278 -0.85 -31.59 -20.84
C GLY A 278 -1.97 -31.86 -21.87
N ALA A 279 -3.23 -32.01 -21.43
CA ALA A 279 -4.39 -32.17 -22.33
C ALA A 279 -4.62 -30.93 -23.24
N THR A 280 -4.12 -29.76 -22.86
CA THR A 280 -4.07 -28.58 -23.74
C THR A 280 -3.31 -28.85 -25.05
N GLY A 281 -2.28 -29.70 -25.03
CA GLY A 281 -1.54 -30.13 -26.22
C GLY A 281 -2.24 -31.24 -27.01
N TRP A 282 -3.09 -32.04 -26.36
CA TRP A 282 -3.83 -33.15 -27.00
C TRP A 282 -5.11 -32.71 -27.71
N ILE A 283 -5.76 -31.64 -27.27
CA ILE A 283 -7.00 -31.11 -27.90
C ILE A 283 -6.77 -30.70 -29.37
N PRO A 284 -5.73 -29.92 -29.72
CA PRO A 284 -5.42 -29.58 -31.12
C PRO A 284 -5.10 -30.81 -31.97
N LEU A 285 -4.35 -31.75 -31.39
CA LEU A 285 -3.94 -32.98 -32.06
C LEU A 285 -5.14 -33.88 -32.35
N ALA A 286 -6.07 -34.02 -31.40
CA ALA A 286 -7.34 -34.71 -31.58
C ALA A 286 -8.19 -34.03 -32.67
N GLY A 287 -8.26 -32.70 -32.68
CA GLY A 287 -8.96 -31.95 -33.73
C GLY A 287 -8.39 -32.20 -35.13
N PHE A 288 -7.07 -32.28 -35.25
CA PHE A 288 -6.41 -32.59 -36.52
C PHE A 288 -6.73 -34.01 -36.99
N VAL A 289 -6.72 -34.98 -36.08
CA VAL A 289 -7.11 -36.36 -36.37
C VAL A 289 -8.58 -36.45 -36.80
N VAL A 290 -9.49 -35.74 -36.14
CA VAL A 290 -10.91 -35.67 -36.57
C VAL A 290 -11.03 -35.08 -37.97
N ALA A 291 -10.33 -33.98 -38.26
CA ALA A 291 -10.34 -33.37 -39.59
C ALA A 291 -9.80 -34.33 -40.67
N ALA A 292 -8.71 -35.04 -40.39
CA ALA A 292 -8.14 -36.05 -41.29
C ALA A 292 -9.11 -37.23 -41.54
N LEU A 293 -9.81 -37.69 -40.50
CA LEU A 293 -10.83 -38.75 -40.60
C LEU A 293 -12.07 -38.29 -41.40
N VAL A 294 -12.49 -37.04 -41.23
CA VAL A 294 -13.58 -36.44 -42.02
C VAL A 294 -13.19 -36.35 -43.50
N VAL A 295 -11.96 -35.89 -43.79
CA VAL A 295 -11.44 -35.79 -45.16
C VAL A 295 -11.32 -37.18 -45.80
N THR A 296 -10.66 -38.13 -45.15
CA THR A 296 -10.50 -39.51 -45.67
C THR A 296 -11.83 -40.24 -45.84
N GLY A 297 -12.82 -39.96 -44.99
CA GLY A 297 -14.16 -40.56 -45.09
C GLY A 297 -15.02 -40.03 -46.24
N LEU A 298 -14.78 -38.80 -46.72
CA LEU A 298 -15.63 -38.12 -47.72
C LEU A 298 -14.93 -37.87 -49.06
N GLN A 299 -13.61 -37.64 -49.08
CA GLN A 299 -12.87 -37.21 -50.27
C GLN A 299 -12.83 -38.24 -51.40
N PRO A 300 -12.62 -39.56 -51.15
CA PRO A 300 -12.70 -40.58 -52.21
C PRO A 300 -14.05 -40.58 -52.94
N ARG A 301 -15.14 -40.22 -52.23
CA ARG A 301 -16.50 -40.14 -52.81
C ARG A 301 -16.72 -38.87 -53.63
N VAL A 302 -16.11 -37.75 -53.23
CA VAL A 302 -16.14 -36.52 -54.01
C VAL A 302 -15.39 -36.70 -55.35
N GLU A 303 -14.37 -37.55 -55.35
CA GLU A 303 -13.54 -37.88 -56.52
C GLU A 303 -14.19 -38.93 -57.45
N GLU A 304 -14.95 -39.90 -56.94
CA GLU A 304 -15.71 -40.86 -57.76
C GLU A 304 -16.74 -40.17 -58.69
N TYR A 305 -17.41 -39.11 -58.23
CA TYR A 305 -18.40 -38.34 -59.03
C TYR A 305 -17.78 -37.33 -60.02
N ARG A 306 -16.47 -37.44 -60.28
CA ARG A 306 -15.73 -36.57 -61.22
C ARG A 306 -15.96 -36.94 -62.69
N PHE A 307 -16.55 -38.11 -62.98
CA PHE A 307 -16.52 -38.71 -64.31
C PHE A 307 -17.70 -38.45 -65.26
N GLU A 308 -18.77 -37.74 -64.87
CA GLU A 308 -19.90 -37.50 -65.80
C GLU A 308 -19.88 -36.16 -66.58
N LYS A 309 -18.87 -35.30 -66.39
CA LYS A 309 -18.80 -33.99 -67.08
C LYS A 309 -17.42 -33.57 -67.57
N ALA A 310 -16.57 -34.53 -67.96
CA ALA A 310 -15.25 -34.23 -68.52
C ALA A 310 -15.10 -34.78 -69.96
N LEU A 311 -15.96 -34.32 -70.86
CA LEU A 311 -15.59 -34.21 -72.27
C LEU A 311 -15.31 -32.73 -72.57
N HIS A 312 -14.04 -32.46 -72.86
CA HIS A 312 -13.46 -31.24 -73.45
C HIS A 312 -13.24 -30.01 -72.54
N ARG A 313 -12.05 -29.94 -71.94
CA ARG A 313 -11.07 -28.84 -72.12
C ARG A 313 -9.77 -29.10 -71.32
N PRO A 314 -8.59 -29.11 -71.94
CA PRO A 314 -7.31 -29.19 -71.23
C PRO A 314 -6.93 -27.79 -70.70
N GLY A 315 -6.62 -27.68 -69.39
CA GLY A 315 -5.99 -26.48 -68.85
C GLY A 315 -6.36 -26.00 -67.44
N ALA A 316 -7.31 -26.62 -66.72
CA ALA A 316 -7.68 -26.16 -65.37
C ALA A 316 -7.10 -27.07 -64.27
N ARG A 317 -6.05 -26.58 -63.58
CA ARG A 317 -5.53 -27.17 -62.32
C ARG A 317 -6.60 -27.14 -61.20
N PRO A 318 -6.54 -28.06 -60.21
CA PRO A 318 -7.71 -28.41 -59.36
C PRO A 318 -8.01 -27.37 -58.25
N ARG A 319 -9.25 -26.85 -58.23
CA ARG A 319 -9.82 -25.98 -57.18
C ARG A 319 -10.04 -26.66 -55.81
N THR A 320 -10.08 -28.00 -55.74
CA THR A 320 -10.35 -28.75 -54.50
C THR A 320 -9.18 -28.75 -53.51
N HIS A 321 -7.94 -28.78 -54.00
CA HIS A 321 -6.74 -28.64 -53.16
C HIS A 321 -6.59 -27.23 -52.60
N GLN A 322 -7.09 -26.21 -53.32
CA GLN A 322 -7.08 -24.82 -52.83
C GLN A 322 -8.08 -24.59 -51.69
N VAL A 323 -9.25 -25.25 -51.70
CA VAL A 323 -10.23 -25.14 -50.60
C VAL A 323 -9.75 -25.89 -49.35
N THR A 324 -9.16 -27.08 -49.51
CA THR A 324 -8.56 -27.83 -48.38
C THR A 324 -7.31 -27.12 -47.84
N ALA A 325 -6.45 -26.57 -48.70
CA ALA A 325 -5.31 -25.76 -48.28
C ALA A 325 -5.73 -24.43 -47.63
N ALA A 326 -6.78 -23.76 -48.12
CA ALA A 326 -7.31 -22.55 -47.50
C ALA A 326 -7.94 -22.83 -46.12
N LEU A 327 -8.62 -23.97 -45.94
CA LEU A 327 -9.16 -24.40 -44.64
C LEU A 327 -8.05 -24.83 -43.66
N LEU A 328 -6.96 -25.44 -44.15
CA LEU A 328 -5.76 -25.75 -43.36
C LEU A 328 -4.94 -24.48 -43.01
N ALA A 329 -4.90 -23.48 -43.88
CA ALA A 329 -4.31 -22.18 -43.60
C ALA A 329 -5.14 -21.37 -42.60
N LEU A 330 -6.48 -21.44 -42.69
CA LEU A 330 -7.39 -20.88 -41.69
C LEU A 330 -7.21 -21.55 -40.32
N TRP A 331 -6.94 -22.86 -40.30
CA TRP A 331 -6.50 -23.62 -39.13
C TRP A 331 -5.24 -22.98 -38.50
N LEU A 332 -4.17 -22.76 -39.26
CA LEU A 332 -2.92 -22.17 -38.76
C LEU A 332 -3.11 -20.73 -38.22
N VAL A 333 -3.94 -19.91 -38.87
CA VAL A 333 -4.21 -18.52 -38.45
C VAL A 333 -5.04 -18.45 -37.16
N LEU A 334 -6.07 -19.28 -37.03
CA LEU A 334 -6.89 -19.34 -35.81
C LEU A 334 -6.13 -19.92 -34.60
N PHE A 335 -5.23 -20.89 -34.83
CA PHE A 335 -4.34 -21.41 -33.78
C PHE A 335 -3.29 -20.38 -33.33
N GLY A 336 -2.78 -19.54 -34.24
CA GLY A 336 -1.88 -18.43 -33.90
C GLY A 336 -2.54 -17.33 -33.06
N ALA A 337 -3.82 -17.03 -33.30
CA ALA A 337 -4.55 -15.97 -32.60
C ALA A 337 -4.90 -16.30 -31.14
N VAL A 338 -5.17 -17.56 -30.82
CA VAL A 338 -5.51 -18.00 -29.45
C VAL A 338 -4.28 -18.14 -28.55
N GLY A 339 -3.09 -18.37 -29.14
CA GLY A 339 -1.81 -18.45 -28.40
C GLY A 339 -1.19 -17.08 -28.03
N PHE A 340 -1.55 -16.00 -28.72
CA PHE A 340 -0.94 -14.67 -28.54
C PHE A 340 -1.85 -13.62 -27.86
N GLY A 341 -3.12 -13.96 -27.61
CA GLY A 341 -4.11 -13.01 -27.12
C GLY A 341 -4.11 -12.78 -25.61
N ASP A 342 -2.98 -12.50 -24.94
CA ASP A 342 -3.02 -11.84 -23.61
C ASP A 342 -1.68 -11.29 -23.08
N GLN A 343 -0.81 -10.73 -23.93
CA GLN A 343 0.33 -9.94 -23.45
C GLN A 343 0.03 -8.44 -23.30
N ARG A 344 -1.20 -7.98 -23.58
CA ARG A 344 -1.60 -6.58 -23.36
C ARG A 344 -2.08 -6.35 -21.92
N GLY A 345 -1.28 -6.79 -20.96
CA GLY A 345 -1.31 -6.21 -19.61
C GLY A 345 -0.55 -4.88 -19.64
N GLY A 346 -1.12 -3.88 -20.30
CA GLY A 346 -0.61 -2.51 -20.26
C GLY A 346 -0.66 -2.04 -18.81
N GLY A 347 0.47 -2.13 -18.11
CA GLY A 347 0.64 -1.51 -16.82
C GLY A 347 0.44 -0.02 -17.02
N ARG A 348 -0.73 0.52 -16.66
CA ARG A 348 -0.90 1.96 -16.50
C ARG A 348 0.24 2.41 -15.60
N SER A 349 1.10 3.30 -16.10
CA SER A 349 2.15 3.95 -15.33
C SER A 349 1.50 4.52 -14.06
N ARG A 350 1.81 3.90 -12.91
CA ARG A 350 1.21 4.21 -11.62
C ARG A 350 2.15 5.11 -10.86
N VAL A 351 1.64 6.22 -10.36
CA VAL A 351 2.40 7.13 -9.48
C VAL A 351 2.37 6.59 -8.06
N THR A 352 3.52 6.43 -7.43
CA THR A 352 3.66 5.95 -6.06
C THR A 352 3.85 7.12 -5.09
N VAL A 353 3.00 7.19 -4.07
CA VAL A 353 2.99 8.24 -3.04
C VAL A 353 3.14 7.60 -1.67
N VAL A 354 4.11 8.08 -0.88
CA VAL A 354 4.27 7.70 0.53
C VAL A 354 4.13 8.94 1.41
N ALA A 355 3.38 8.85 2.51
CA ALA A 355 3.13 9.98 3.42
C ALA A 355 2.95 9.49 4.87
N PRO A 356 3.03 10.39 5.88
CA PRO A 356 2.86 10.00 7.28
C PRO A 356 1.40 9.65 7.66
N TRP A 357 0.43 10.01 6.81
CA TRP A 357 -0.98 9.93 7.17
C TRP A 357 -1.56 8.51 7.12
N THR A 358 -1.97 8.00 8.27
CA THR A 358 -2.59 6.69 8.43
C THR A 358 -4.02 6.84 8.96
N GLY A 359 -4.72 5.74 9.29
CA GLY A 359 -6.07 5.81 9.88
C GLY A 359 -7.08 6.60 9.03
N GLU A 360 -7.89 7.44 9.70
CA GLU A 360 -8.91 8.28 9.04
C GLU A 360 -8.31 9.40 8.17
N GLU A 361 -7.20 10.00 8.59
CA GLU A 361 -6.50 11.01 7.80
C GLU A 361 -6.02 10.41 6.47
N GLY A 362 -5.38 9.24 6.51
CA GLY A 362 -4.96 8.51 5.33
C GLY A 362 -6.13 8.02 4.46
N LYS A 363 -7.31 7.75 5.02
CA LYS A 363 -8.53 7.44 4.25
C LYS A 363 -9.04 8.67 3.50
N ARG A 364 -9.04 9.85 4.14
CA ARG A 364 -9.42 11.11 3.49
C ARG A 364 -8.46 11.50 2.37
N PHE A 365 -7.15 11.40 2.62
CA PHE A 365 -6.16 11.68 1.59
C PHE A 365 -6.28 10.71 0.40
N ARG A 366 -6.57 9.42 0.64
CA ARG A 366 -6.90 8.48 -0.44
C ARG A 366 -8.10 8.92 -1.27
N ALA A 367 -9.16 9.44 -0.65
CA ALA A 367 -10.32 9.94 -1.40
C ALA A 367 -9.95 11.14 -2.30
N VAL A 368 -9.03 12.00 -1.86
CA VAL A 368 -8.47 13.10 -2.66
C VAL A 368 -7.67 12.56 -3.86
N LEU A 369 -6.82 11.55 -3.65
CA LEU A 369 -6.07 10.89 -4.72
C LEU A 369 -6.97 10.11 -5.69
N ASP A 370 -8.06 9.52 -5.21
CA ASP A 370 -9.06 8.84 -6.03
C ASP A 370 -9.79 9.83 -6.93
N ARG A 371 -10.04 11.05 -6.44
CA ARG A 371 -10.60 12.15 -7.25
C ARG A 371 -9.66 12.52 -8.39
N PHE A 372 -8.38 12.79 -8.08
CA PHE A 372 -7.35 13.01 -9.09
C PHE A 372 -7.30 11.85 -10.11
N SER A 373 -7.32 10.60 -9.64
CA SER A 373 -7.23 9.43 -10.52
C SER A 373 -8.43 9.32 -11.47
N ARG A 374 -9.63 9.75 -11.04
CA ARG A 374 -10.82 9.79 -11.89
C ARG A 374 -10.77 10.91 -12.92
N GLU A 375 -10.37 12.11 -12.50
CA GLU A 375 -10.32 13.31 -13.34
C GLU A 375 -9.19 13.23 -14.37
N GLU A 376 -8.04 12.70 -13.96
CA GLU A 376 -6.80 12.73 -14.76
C GLU A 376 -6.44 11.39 -15.41
N HIS A 377 -7.21 10.33 -15.11
CA HIS A 377 -6.98 8.97 -15.61
C HIS A 377 -5.58 8.38 -15.31
N ILE A 378 -4.86 8.97 -14.34
CA ILE A 378 -3.57 8.55 -13.81
C ILE A 378 -3.82 7.72 -12.55
N ALA A 379 -3.33 6.48 -12.51
CA ALA A 379 -3.46 5.65 -11.31
C ALA A 379 -2.44 6.07 -10.24
N VAL A 380 -2.87 6.20 -8.99
CA VAL A 380 -2.01 6.50 -7.84
C VAL A 380 -2.01 5.32 -6.86
N SER A 381 -0.82 4.92 -6.40
CA SER A 381 -0.64 4.01 -5.26
C SER A 381 -0.27 4.84 -4.04
N TYR A 382 -1.13 4.81 -3.03
CA TYR A 382 -0.88 5.53 -1.78
C TYR A 382 -0.49 4.58 -0.66
N GLN A 383 0.54 4.96 0.09
CA GLN A 383 0.94 4.27 1.28
C GLN A 383 1.18 5.24 2.44
N GLY A 384 0.34 5.12 3.46
CA GLY A 384 0.54 5.79 4.75
C GLY A 384 1.46 4.97 5.66
N THR A 385 2.34 5.62 6.42
CA THR A 385 3.15 4.96 7.47
C THR A 385 3.53 5.94 8.57
N THR A 386 3.44 5.52 9.84
CA THR A 386 3.94 6.32 10.98
C THR A 386 5.46 6.30 11.09
N SER A 387 6.13 5.42 10.34
CA SER A 387 7.60 5.26 10.32
C SER A 387 8.15 5.64 8.94
N LEU A 388 7.75 6.82 8.46
CA LEU A 388 8.06 7.29 7.11
C LEU A 388 9.56 7.26 6.82
N ARG A 389 10.39 7.76 7.74
CA ARG A 389 11.83 7.82 7.62
C ARG A 389 12.44 6.45 7.28
N ASP A 390 12.18 5.44 8.12
CA ASP A 390 12.78 4.11 7.97
C ASP A 390 12.30 3.42 6.69
N VAL A 391 11.01 3.61 6.36
CA VAL A 391 10.44 3.10 5.10
C VAL A 391 11.08 3.76 3.89
N LEU A 392 11.29 5.07 3.89
CA LEU A 392 11.92 5.78 2.78
C LEU A 392 13.40 5.45 2.63
N ILE A 393 14.18 5.45 3.72
CA ILE A 393 15.60 5.05 3.71
C ILE A 393 15.75 3.64 3.13
N SER A 394 14.96 2.68 3.63
CA SER A 394 14.97 1.30 3.15
C SER A 394 14.68 1.23 1.64
N ARG A 395 13.64 1.94 1.17
CA ARG A 395 13.26 1.96 -0.24
C ARG A 395 14.28 2.63 -1.14
N VAL A 396 14.85 3.76 -0.72
CA VAL A 396 15.88 4.48 -1.48
C VAL A 396 17.12 3.61 -1.63
N ASN A 397 17.59 3.00 -0.53
CA ASN A 397 18.75 2.09 -0.54
C ASN A 397 18.51 0.84 -1.41
N ALA A 398 17.27 0.35 -1.46
CA ALA A 398 16.87 -0.76 -2.34
C ALA A 398 16.64 -0.35 -3.81
N GLY A 399 16.91 0.91 -4.20
CA GLY A 399 16.66 1.40 -5.56
C GLY A 399 15.17 1.49 -5.94
N ALA A 400 14.29 1.54 -4.94
CA ALA A 400 12.84 1.52 -5.07
C ALA A 400 12.16 2.75 -4.42
N ALA A 401 12.86 3.89 -4.36
CA ALA A 401 12.33 5.17 -3.87
C ALA A 401 10.97 5.48 -4.49
N PRO A 402 9.96 6.01 -3.78
CA PRO A 402 8.67 6.35 -4.39
C PRO A 402 8.81 7.45 -5.44
N ASP A 403 7.75 7.73 -6.18
CA ASP A 403 7.76 8.86 -7.12
C ASP A 403 7.62 10.19 -6.38
N LEU A 404 6.74 10.23 -5.38
CA LEU A 404 6.45 11.38 -4.53
C LEU A 404 6.44 10.93 -3.07
N ALA A 405 7.07 11.72 -2.19
CA ALA A 405 6.97 11.52 -0.74
C ALA A 405 6.54 12.82 -0.05
N ILE A 406 5.69 12.70 0.95
CA ILE A 406 5.32 13.81 1.83
C ILE A 406 6.16 13.71 3.09
N LEU A 407 7.11 14.63 3.28
CA LEU A 407 8.07 14.64 4.37
C LEU A 407 7.57 15.56 5.50
N PRO A 408 7.63 15.16 6.78
CA PRO A 408 7.05 15.90 7.90
C PRO A 408 7.83 17.17 8.29
N GLY A 409 8.96 17.44 7.66
CA GLY A 409 9.80 18.59 8.02
C GLY A 409 10.92 18.86 7.03
N VAL A 410 11.43 20.09 7.07
CA VAL A 410 12.50 20.58 6.20
C VAL A 410 13.88 19.98 6.52
N GLY A 411 14.08 19.47 7.74
CA GLY A 411 15.29 18.74 8.10
C GLY A 411 15.45 17.46 7.28
N GLU A 412 14.35 16.73 7.07
CA GLU A 412 14.33 15.52 6.25
C GLU A 412 14.46 15.83 4.75
N VAL A 413 13.83 16.92 4.28
CA VAL A 413 14.03 17.43 2.90
C VAL A 413 15.51 17.69 2.63
N SER A 414 16.20 18.33 3.58
CA SER A 414 17.62 18.71 3.45
C SER A 414 18.53 17.49 3.34
N GLU A 415 18.19 16.39 4.02
CA GLU A 415 18.97 15.13 3.96
C GLU A 415 18.86 14.47 2.59
N TYR A 416 17.65 14.29 2.05
CA TYR A 416 17.46 13.73 0.71
C TYR A 416 17.98 14.65 -0.40
N LEU A 417 18.00 15.97 -0.18
CA LEU A 417 18.65 16.91 -1.07
C LEU A 417 20.17 16.72 -1.09
N ALA A 418 20.81 16.60 0.08
CA ALA A 418 22.24 16.34 0.21
C ALA A 418 22.65 15.04 -0.49
N ASP A 419 21.80 14.02 -0.42
CA ASP A 419 22.00 12.71 -1.05
C ASP A 419 21.51 12.65 -2.51
N ARG A 420 21.16 13.80 -3.10
CA ARG A 420 20.74 13.98 -4.51
C ARG A 420 19.53 13.14 -4.95
N GLN A 421 18.64 12.84 -4.02
CA GLN A 421 17.42 12.05 -4.27
C GLN A 421 16.26 12.90 -4.77
N LEU A 422 16.28 14.21 -4.52
CA LEU A 422 15.17 15.10 -4.85
C LEU A 422 15.33 15.80 -6.21
N ARG A 423 14.19 16.10 -6.83
CA ARG A 423 14.06 16.86 -8.08
C ARG A 423 13.52 18.25 -7.77
N ARG A 424 13.95 19.22 -8.58
CA ARG A 424 13.49 20.60 -8.46
C ARG A 424 12.03 20.71 -8.89
N LEU A 425 11.32 21.62 -8.24
CA LEU A 425 9.90 21.89 -8.48
C LEU A 425 9.69 23.17 -9.30
N ASP A 426 10.68 24.06 -9.28
CA ASP A 426 10.67 25.39 -9.89
C ASP A 426 11.39 25.44 -11.26
N ASP A 427 11.82 24.30 -11.79
CA ASP A 427 12.65 24.22 -12.98
C ASP A 427 11.89 23.77 -14.25
N GLY A 428 12.50 24.07 -15.40
CA GLY A 428 12.04 23.64 -16.70
C GLY A 428 10.89 24.47 -17.29
N PRO A 429 10.39 24.07 -18.48
CA PRO A 429 9.29 24.75 -19.17
C PRO A 429 7.92 24.51 -18.53
N ASP A 430 7.79 23.53 -17.62
CA ASP A 430 6.56 23.18 -16.88
C ASP A 430 6.86 23.06 -15.37
N PRO A 431 7.11 24.19 -14.68
CA PRO A 431 7.31 24.17 -13.23
C PRO A 431 6.02 23.75 -12.52
N VAL A 432 6.17 23.13 -11.34
CA VAL A 432 5.03 22.73 -10.51
C VAL A 432 4.28 23.97 -10.01
N LEU A 433 5.02 24.97 -9.55
CA LEU A 433 4.47 26.25 -9.12
C LEU A 433 5.19 27.39 -9.85
N SER A 434 4.43 28.40 -10.26
CA SER A 434 5.01 29.65 -10.76
C SER A 434 5.75 30.39 -9.65
N LYS A 435 6.65 31.30 -10.02
CA LYS A 435 7.37 32.15 -9.05
C LYS A 435 6.41 32.97 -8.17
N ALA A 436 5.28 33.42 -8.74
CA ALA A 436 4.26 34.17 -8.00
C ALA A 436 3.54 33.28 -6.96
N GLU A 437 3.21 32.04 -7.33
CA GLU A 437 2.62 31.08 -6.39
C GLU A 437 3.60 30.73 -5.27
N LEU A 438 4.87 30.49 -5.59
CA LEU A 438 5.91 30.24 -4.58
C LEU A 438 6.04 31.43 -3.63
N ALA A 439 6.06 32.66 -4.15
CA ALA A 439 6.12 33.86 -3.33
C ALA A 439 4.91 34.03 -2.39
N SER A 440 3.72 33.53 -2.76
CA SER A 440 2.53 33.61 -1.90
C SER A 440 2.58 32.70 -0.66
N TYR A 441 3.47 31.69 -0.63
CA TYR A 441 3.70 30.93 0.60
C TYR A 441 4.48 31.78 1.61
N GLY A 442 5.52 32.51 1.17
CA GLY A 442 6.33 33.33 2.07
C GLY A 442 7.17 32.52 3.07
N LYS A 443 7.71 33.21 4.09
CA LYS A 443 8.47 32.59 5.18
C LYS A 443 7.51 32.13 6.30
N PRO A 444 7.82 31.05 7.04
CA PRO A 444 9.00 30.17 6.88
C PRO A 444 8.79 29.04 5.84
N TRP A 445 7.66 29.03 5.14
CA TRP A 445 7.18 27.93 4.31
C TRP A 445 7.99 27.63 3.05
N THR A 446 8.53 28.67 2.41
CA THR A 446 9.33 28.56 1.20
C THR A 446 10.60 29.40 1.31
N PRO A 447 11.71 28.98 0.68
CA PRO A 447 12.92 29.78 0.66
C PRO A 447 12.66 31.11 -0.06
N ALA A 448 13.25 32.19 0.44
CA ALA A 448 13.11 33.52 -0.17
C ALA A 448 13.79 33.62 -1.55
N ASP A 449 14.93 32.94 -1.70
CA ASP A 449 15.72 32.89 -2.92
C ASP A 449 16.27 31.47 -3.14
N GLY A 450 16.45 31.08 -4.40
CA GLY A 450 17.06 29.80 -4.77
C GLY A 450 16.09 28.72 -5.23
N PRO A 451 16.60 27.51 -5.54
CA PRO A 451 15.81 26.40 -6.06
C PRO A 451 14.84 25.84 -5.01
N VAL A 452 13.66 25.40 -5.46
CA VAL A 452 12.62 24.83 -4.59
C VAL A 452 12.52 23.32 -4.83
N TYR A 453 12.68 22.54 -3.77
CA TYR A 453 12.63 21.07 -3.82
C TYR A 453 11.43 20.48 -3.08
N ALA A 454 10.72 21.31 -2.33
CA ALA A 454 9.66 20.91 -1.43
C ALA A 454 8.63 22.03 -1.32
N VAL A 455 7.35 21.68 -1.22
CA VAL A 455 6.25 22.62 -1.00
C VAL A 455 5.34 22.08 0.10
N PRO A 456 4.92 22.89 1.09
CA PRO A 456 4.00 22.42 2.11
C PRO A 456 2.61 22.19 1.49
N VAL A 457 2.09 20.98 1.68
CA VAL A 457 0.73 20.60 1.25
C VAL A 457 -0.25 20.48 2.41
N LYS A 458 0.26 20.56 3.64
CA LYS A 458 -0.51 20.67 4.87
C LYS A 458 0.37 21.36 5.92
N VAL A 459 -0.22 22.20 6.75
CA VAL A 459 0.47 22.86 7.88
C VAL A 459 -0.30 22.65 9.17
N ASP A 460 0.38 22.80 10.29
CA ASP A 460 -0.21 22.65 11.61
C ASP A 460 0.26 23.74 12.58
N LEU A 461 -0.65 24.21 13.42
CA LEU A 461 -0.36 25.09 14.54
C LEU A 461 0.04 24.25 15.76
N LYS A 462 1.22 24.49 16.34
CA LYS A 462 1.81 23.67 17.41
C LYS A 462 1.68 24.27 18.82
N SER A 463 1.91 25.58 18.99
CA SER A 463 1.85 26.29 20.29
C SER A 463 0.44 26.41 20.90
N VAL A 464 -0.26 25.29 21.08
CA VAL A 464 -1.65 25.24 21.53
C VAL A 464 -1.89 24.15 22.58
N VAL A 465 -2.81 24.44 23.49
CA VAL A 465 -3.31 23.50 24.49
C VAL A 465 -4.79 23.26 24.26
N TRP A 466 -5.14 22.00 23.99
CA TRP A 466 -6.50 21.51 23.81
C TRP A 466 -7.17 21.21 25.15
N PHE A 467 -8.44 21.61 25.27
CA PHE A 467 -9.23 21.42 26.47
C PHE A 467 -10.74 21.35 26.18
N ASP A 468 -11.49 20.75 27.09
CA ASP A 468 -12.94 20.78 27.12
C ASP A 468 -13.40 22.02 27.91
N PRO A 469 -14.05 23.02 27.29
CA PRO A 469 -14.51 24.23 27.97
C PRO A 469 -15.45 23.98 29.16
N THR A 470 -16.15 22.85 29.17
CA THR A 470 -17.07 22.49 30.27
C THR A 470 -16.32 22.13 31.56
N ARG A 471 -15.01 21.82 31.46
CA ARG A 471 -14.15 21.51 32.62
C ARG A 471 -13.53 22.74 33.28
N GLY A 472 -13.75 23.93 32.73
CA GLY A 472 -13.24 25.20 33.23
C GLY A 472 -12.14 25.82 32.36
N GLN A 473 -11.58 26.93 32.83
CA GLN A 473 -10.56 27.67 32.09
C GLN A 473 -9.20 26.93 32.11
N PRO A 474 -8.50 26.83 30.97
CA PRO A 474 -7.29 26.01 30.85
C PRO A 474 -6.15 26.50 31.75
N ALA A 475 -5.93 27.80 31.86
CA ALA A 475 -4.91 28.38 32.75
C ALA A 475 -5.14 28.03 34.23
N ALA A 476 -6.41 28.04 34.67
CA ALA A 476 -6.77 27.67 36.04
C ALA A 476 -6.56 26.16 36.29
N LEU A 477 -6.82 25.31 35.29
CA LEU A 477 -6.52 23.88 35.37
C LEU A 477 -5.01 23.63 35.44
N ALA A 478 -4.23 24.30 34.61
CA ALA A 478 -2.77 24.19 34.58
C ALA A 478 -2.14 24.66 35.90
N ALA A 479 -2.62 25.79 36.46
CA ALA A 479 -2.14 26.33 37.73
C ALA A 479 -2.39 25.39 38.93
N ARG A 480 -3.36 24.48 38.85
CA ARG A 480 -3.65 23.45 39.87
C ARG A 480 -2.87 22.15 39.63
N GLY A 481 -1.79 22.21 38.85
CA GLY A 481 -0.95 21.08 38.51
C GLY A 481 -1.31 20.39 37.19
N GLY A 482 -2.45 20.73 36.56
CA GLY A 482 -2.87 20.29 35.23
C GLY A 482 -2.87 18.77 35.03
N PRO A 483 -4.02 18.09 34.96
CA PRO A 483 -3.99 16.68 34.59
C PRO A 483 -3.70 16.58 33.08
N TRP A 484 -2.42 16.58 32.71
CA TRP A 484 -1.93 16.65 31.34
C TRP A 484 -2.05 15.29 30.65
N CYS A 485 -2.65 15.27 29.46
CA CYS A 485 -2.59 14.16 28.52
C CYS A 485 -1.29 14.29 27.73
N ALA A 486 -0.22 13.66 28.24
CA ALA A 486 1.14 13.84 27.73
C ALA A 486 1.74 12.53 27.18
N GLY A 487 0.97 11.75 26.42
CA GLY A 487 1.48 10.51 25.83
C GLY A 487 2.70 10.75 24.94
N MET A 488 3.78 10.00 25.17
CA MET A 488 5.07 10.16 24.48
C MET A 488 5.29 9.14 23.37
N GLY A 489 4.44 8.11 23.29
CA GLY A 489 4.53 7.07 22.28
C GLY A 489 4.10 7.57 20.90
N GLY A 490 4.89 7.27 19.89
CA GLY A 490 4.69 7.61 18.48
C GLY A 490 5.22 6.51 17.55
N ASP A 491 5.13 5.25 17.98
CA ASP A 491 5.77 4.08 17.34
C ASP A 491 7.28 4.28 17.14
N ALA A 492 7.77 4.23 15.89
CA ALA A 492 9.18 4.43 15.54
C ALA A 492 9.72 5.82 15.88
N THR A 493 8.85 6.80 16.08
CA THR A 493 9.23 8.19 16.38
C THR A 493 8.96 8.56 17.84
N SER A 494 8.66 7.58 18.70
CA SER A 494 8.35 7.81 20.12
C SER A 494 9.36 8.76 20.78
N GLY A 495 8.84 9.72 21.55
CA GLY A 495 9.60 10.83 22.11
C GLY A 495 9.34 12.17 21.43
N TRP A 496 8.90 12.18 20.17
CA TRP A 496 8.54 13.43 19.46
C TRP A 496 7.51 14.31 20.20
N PRO A 497 6.47 13.78 20.90
CA PRO A 497 5.53 14.67 21.58
C PRO A 497 6.19 15.54 22.64
N GLY A 498 7.26 15.06 23.27
CA GLY A 498 7.99 15.84 24.26
C GLY A 498 9.08 16.73 23.67
N THR A 499 9.44 16.57 22.39
CA THR A 499 10.27 17.57 21.70
C THR A 499 9.43 18.83 21.49
N ASP A 500 8.20 18.71 20.96
CA ASP A 500 7.23 19.82 20.85
C ASP A 500 7.05 20.60 22.17
N TRP A 501 7.03 19.89 23.31
CA TRP A 501 6.98 20.53 24.62
C TRP A 501 8.19 21.42 24.91
N VAL A 502 9.41 20.87 24.79
CA VAL A 502 10.66 21.61 25.09
C VAL A 502 10.81 22.80 24.15
N GLU A 503 10.46 22.61 22.88
CA GLU A 503 10.55 23.60 21.82
C GLU A 503 9.62 24.79 22.08
N ASP A 504 8.33 24.52 22.31
CA ASP A 504 7.36 25.57 22.59
C ASP A 504 7.69 26.30 23.91
N ILE A 505 8.08 25.57 24.97
CA ILE A 505 8.50 26.20 26.23
C ILE A 505 9.69 27.13 26.00
N LEU A 506 10.72 26.69 25.27
CA LEU A 506 11.88 27.51 24.95
C LEU A 506 11.47 28.75 24.14
N LEU A 507 10.60 28.59 23.13
CA LEU A 507 10.10 29.71 22.31
C LEU A 507 9.34 30.73 23.16
N GLN A 508 8.52 30.28 24.11
CA GLN A 508 7.74 31.15 24.97
C GLN A 508 8.56 31.79 26.10
N GLN A 509 9.64 31.16 26.57
CA GLN A 509 10.52 31.69 27.63
C GLN A 509 11.63 32.61 27.11
N HIS A 510 12.13 32.34 25.90
CA HIS A 510 13.38 32.92 25.40
C HIS A 510 13.27 33.53 24.00
N ASP A 511 12.06 33.74 23.48
CA ASP A 511 11.77 34.38 22.19
C ASP A 511 12.25 33.64 20.92
N GLU A 512 11.82 34.13 19.76
CA GLU A 512 12.13 33.54 18.46
C GLU A 512 13.62 33.63 18.07
N THR A 513 14.38 34.55 18.65
CA THR A 513 15.79 34.75 18.34
C THR A 513 16.64 33.68 19.02
N ALA A 514 16.42 33.42 20.32
CA ALA A 514 17.10 32.33 21.00
C ALA A 514 16.69 30.98 20.42
N TYR A 515 15.39 30.79 20.17
CA TYR A 515 14.84 29.59 19.51
C TYR A 515 15.55 29.35 18.17
N ALA A 516 15.54 30.33 17.25
CA ALA A 516 16.16 30.15 15.94
C ALA A 516 17.68 29.90 16.00
N ARG A 517 18.39 30.47 16.98
CA ARG A 517 19.82 30.16 17.21
C ARG A 517 20.02 28.72 17.68
N TRP A 518 19.16 28.23 18.55
CA TRP A 518 19.20 26.83 19.01
C TRP A 518 18.90 25.84 17.89
N VAL A 519 17.86 26.10 17.08
CA VAL A 519 17.52 25.24 15.93
C VAL A 519 18.67 25.16 14.92
N ARG A 520 19.39 26.27 14.67
CA ARG A 520 20.59 26.28 13.80
C ARG A 520 21.84 25.69 14.45
N GLY A 521 21.75 25.26 15.71
CA GLY A 521 22.85 24.71 16.48
C GLY A 521 23.87 25.75 16.97
N ASP A 522 23.55 27.05 16.90
CA ASP A 522 24.39 28.17 17.37
C ASP A 522 24.28 28.38 18.89
N LEU A 523 23.22 27.86 19.51
CA LEU A 523 23.05 27.79 20.96
C LEU A 523 23.19 26.32 21.41
N ALA A 524 23.98 26.09 22.46
CA ALA A 524 24.23 24.75 22.98
C ALA A 524 22.99 24.17 23.68
N TRP A 525 22.85 22.84 23.61
CA TRP A 525 21.83 22.09 24.36
C TRP A 525 22.07 22.20 25.87
N SER A 526 23.33 22.30 26.27
CA SER A 526 23.77 22.53 27.65
C SER A 526 23.73 24.01 28.06
N SER A 527 23.13 24.90 27.28
CA SER A 527 22.91 26.29 27.71
C SER A 527 21.83 26.37 28.79
N ASP A 528 21.85 27.45 29.59
CA ASP A 528 20.86 27.61 30.65
C ASP A 528 19.45 27.82 30.08
N ALA A 529 19.30 28.57 28.99
CA ALA A 529 18.02 28.76 28.30
C ALA A 529 17.38 27.43 27.88
N VAL A 530 18.16 26.52 27.27
CA VAL A 530 17.64 25.21 26.88
C VAL A 530 17.32 24.38 28.12
N LYS A 531 18.24 24.27 29.09
CA LYS A 531 17.98 23.51 30.33
C LYS A 531 16.76 24.02 31.11
N ASP A 532 16.49 25.32 31.10
CA ASP A 532 15.34 25.91 31.79
C ASP A 532 14.02 25.42 31.20
N ALA A 533 13.93 25.26 29.87
CA ALA A 533 12.78 24.66 29.21
C ALA A 533 12.59 23.18 29.62
N TRP A 534 13.66 22.39 29.65
CA TRP A 534 13.61 21.00 30.12
C TRP A 534 13.20 20.88 31.59
N ARG A 535 13.76 21.71 32.47
CA ARG A 535 13.39 21.76 33.89
C ARG A 535 11.93 22.14 34.07
N TYR A 536 11.45 23.09 33.28
CA TYR A 536 10.05 23.50 33.30
C TYR A 536 9.15 22.32 32.92
N LEU A 537 9.46 21.60 31.83
CA LEU A 537 8.74 20.40 31.43
C LEU A 537 8.72 19.33 32.54
N GLY A 538 9.88 19.03 33.12
CA GLY A 538 10.01 18.04 34.20
C GLY A 538 9.16 18.39 35.42
N ARG A 539 9.13 19.66 35.82
CA ARG A 539 8.27 20.16 36.91
C ARG A 539 6.79 20.12 36.55
N LEU A 540 6.42 20.47 35.32
CA LEU A 540 5.04 20.53 34.86
C LEU A 540 4.40 19.15 34.79
N ILE A 541 5.09 18.17 34.22
CA ILE A 541 4.57 16.79 34.11
C ILE A 541 4.68 16.08 35.47
N GLY A 542 5.81 16.23 36.17
CA GLY A 542 6.10 15.54 37.42
C GLY A 542 6.39 14.04 37.23
N ALA A 543 7.17 13.44 38.13
CA ALA A 543 7.70 12.08 37.92
C ALA A 543 6.64 10.97 37.77
N GLY A 544 5.52 11.05 38.51
CA GLY A 544 4.43 10.08 38.43
C GLY A 544 3.71 10.13 37.07
N SER A 545 3.34 11.33 36.63
CA SER A 545 2.71 11.54 35.31
C SER A 545 3.70 11.27 34.18
N ALA A 546 5.00 11.53 34.37
CA ALA A 546 6.03 11.23 33.37
C ALA A 546 6.12 9.73 33.08
N ARG A 547 6.01 8.87 34.09
CA ARG A 547 5.91 7.42 33.89
C ARG A 547 4.66 7.04 33.09
N SER A 548 3.52 7.66 33.38
CA SER A 548 2.28 7.42 32.61
C SER A 548 2.40 7.91 31.17
N ALA A 549 2.96 9.11 30.97
CA ALA A 549 3.25 9.73 29.69
C ALA A 549 4.09 8.80 28.79
N LEU A 550 5.17 8.22 29.34
CA LEU A 550 6.03 7.27 28.63
C LEU A 550 5.34 5.95 28.26
N ALA A 551 4.26 5.57 28.94
CA ALA A 551 3.51 4.34 28.61
C ALA A 551 2.40 4.59 27.58
N GLN A 552 1.96 5.84 27.44
CA GLN A 552 0.80 6.22 26.63
C GLN A 552 1.17 6.63 25.22
N ASP A 553 0.21 6.46 24.31
CA ASP A 553 0.30 6.95 22.94
C ASP A 553 -0.05 8.44 22.88
N PHE A 554 0.59 9.18 21.98
CA PHE A 554 0.32 10.62 21.78
C PHE A 554 -1.16 10.93 21.48
N THR A 555 -1.87 9.94 20.91
CA THR A 555 -3.30 10.06 20.58
C THR A 555 -4.22 10.10 21.81
N GLN A 556 -3.73 9.72 22.99
CA GLN A 556 -4.48 9.77 24.24
C GLN A 556 -4.72 11.23 24.65
N GLY A 557 -5.98 11.65 24.66
CA GLY A 557 -6.36 13.03 24.88
C GLY A 557 -7.51 13.24 25.89
N PRO A 558 -7.93 14.50 26.10
CA PRO A 558 -8.96 14.87 27.06
C PRO A 558 -10.37 14.69 26.49
N PHE A 559 -10.49 14.15 25.28
CA PHE A 559 -11.76 13.86 24.60
C PHE A 559 -11.87 12.35 24.40
N PRO A 560 -12.87 11.69 24.99
CA PRO A 560 -13.05 10.25 24.81
C PRO A 560 -13.38 9.90 23.36
N ALA A 561 -12.84 8.78 22.88
CA ALA A 561 -13.08 8.28 21.53
C ALA A 561 -14.42 7.53 21.44
N GLY A 562 -14.81 6.83 22.52
CA GLY A 562 -16.04 6.04 22.63
C GLY A 562 -17.14 6.67 23.49
N LYS A 563 -18.40 6.29 23.24
CA LYS A 563 -19.54 6.66 24.12
C LYS A 563 -19.37 5.99 25.49
N GLY A 564 -19.29 6.78 26.56
CA GLY A 564 -19.19 6.29 27.95
C GLY A 564 -17.77 6.16 28.49
N GLU A 565 -16.75 6.41 27.68
CA GLU A 565 -15.36 6.51 28.14
C GLU A 565 -15.16 7.77 29.00
N LYS A 566 -14.42 7.63 30.10
CA LYS A 566 -14.00 8.75 30.94
C LYS A 566 -12.49 8.94 30.81
N THR A 567 -12.08 10.13 30.40
CA THR A 567 -10.67 10.53 30.40
C THR A 567 -10.32 11.22 31.71
N THR A 568 -9.20 10.78 32.31
CA THR A 568 -8.67 11.26 33.60
C THR A 568 -7.83 12.53 33.47
N CYS A 569 -7.45 12.89 32.24
CA CYS A 569 -6.70 14.10 31.92
C CYS A 569 -7.61 15.17 31.28
N ALA A 570 -7.20 16.44 31.32
CA ALA A 570 -8.02 17.59 30.91
C ALA A 570 -7.31 18.57 29.95
N LEU A 571 -5.98 18.57 29.90
CA LEU A 571 -5.19 19.47 29.05
C LEU A 571 -4.28 18.64 28.15
N GLN A 572 -4.17 18.98 26.87
CA GLN A 572 -3.26 18.33 25.94
C GLN A 572 -2.53 19.37 25.11
N HIS A 573 -1.21 19.44 25.26
CA HIS A 573 -0.35 20.20 24.36
C HIS A 573 -0.02 19.31 23.16
N GLN A 574 -0.50 19.69 21.98
CA GLN A 574 -0.36 18.95 20.74
C GLN A 574 -0.70 19.84 19.54
N GLY A 575 -0.11 19.54 18.38
CA GLY A 575 -0.41 20.22 17.13
C GLY A 575 -1.87 20.12 16.67
N SER A 576 -2.30 21.02 15.79
CA SER A 576 -3.69 21.06 15.31
C SER A 576 -4.20 19.80 14.61
N PHE A 577 -3.30 18.96 14.12
CA PHE A 577 -3.62 17.65 13.55
C PHE A 577 -4.18 16.67 14.58
N ILE A 578 -3.87 16.83 15.88
CA ILE A 578 -4.32 15.89 16.93
C ILE A 578 -5.84 15.75 16.95
N ARG A 579 -6.55 16.79 16.50
CA ARG A 579 -8.00 16.77 16.38
C ARG A 579 -8.51 15.60 15.56
N ALA A 580 -7.73 15.07 14.61
CA ALA A 580 -8.07 13.88 13.86
C ALA A 580 -8.39 12.65 14.74
N THR A 581 -7.93 12.63 16.00
CA THR A 581 -8.25 11.59 16.99
C THR A 581 -9.55 11.88 17.76
N TYR A 582 -10.07 13.10 17.68
CA TYR A 582 -11.26 13.51 18.40
C TYR A 582 -12.52 13.09 17.65
N ARG A 583 -13.52 12.64 18.39
CA ARG A 583 -14.85 12.41 17.83
C ARG A 583 -15.47 13.72 17.34
N GLU A 584 -16.28 13.62 16.30
CA GLU A 584 -17.11 14.74 15.85
C GLU A 584 -18.03 15.20 16.98
N GLY A 585 -18.14 16.52 17.17
CA GLY A 585 -18.92 17.09 18.27
C GLY A 585 -18.30 16.87 19.67
N SER A 586 -16.98 16.66 19.77
CA SER A 586 -16.28 16.53 21.06
C SER A 586 -16.38 17.75 21.96
N GLY A 587 -16.73 18.92 21.42
CA GLY A 587 -16.71 20.19 22.14
C GLY A 587 -15.30 20.75 22.36
N ALA A 588 -14.30 20.20 21.67
CA ALA A 588 -12.91 20.62 21.80
C ALA A 588 -12.73 22.11 21.50
N SER A 589 -11.94 22.76 22.35
CA SER A 589 -11.41 24.11 22.15
C SER A 589 -9.91 24.12 22.40
N PHE A 590 -9.25 25.22 22.06
CA PHE A 590 -7.84 25.41 22.33
C PHE A 590 -7.55 26.79 22.91
N ALA A 591 -6.43 26.93 23.60
CA ALA A 591 -5.82 28.21 23.95
C ALA A 591 -4.35 28.18 23.50
N LEU A 592 -3.73 29.35 23.29
CA LEU A 592 -2.30 29.39 23.00
C LEU A 592 -1.54 28.96 24.24
N SER A 593 -0.47 28.19 24.07
CA SER A 593 0.31 27.65 25.20
C SER A 593 0.80 28.74 26.15
N ARG A 594 1.27 29.88 25.63
CA ARG A 594 1.68 31.05 26.42
C ARG A 594 0.60 31.56 27.40
N ASP A 595 -0.68 31.38 27.05
CA ASP A 595 -1.81 31.85 27.86
C ASP A 595 -2.25 30.80 28.91
N VAL A 596 -1.66 29.61 28.87
CA VAL A 596 -2.03 28.45 29.72
C VAL A 596 -0.90 28.02 30.63
N LEU A 597 0.33 28.02 30.13
CA LEU A 597 1.51 27.52 30.83
C LEU A 597 1.84 28.43 32.04
N PRO A 598 1.82 27.91 33.28
CA PRO A 598 1.99 28.72 34.48
C PRO A 598 3.37 29.38 34.57
N GLY A 599 3.41 30.66 34.96
CA GLY A 599 4.68 31.35 35.26
C GLY A 599 5.53 31.71 34.04
N LEU A 600 4.99 31.59 32.82
CA LEU A 600 5.56 32.25 31.66
C LEU A 600 5.17 33.72 31.66
N ASP A 601 6.13 34.60 31.35
CA ASP A 601 5.90 36.05 31.31
C ASP A 601 5.20 36.53 30.04
N GLY A 602 5.03 35.62 29.05
CA GLY A 602 4.36 35.90 27.78
C GLY A 602 5.13 36.87 26.90
N SER A 603 6.45 36.96 27.08
CA SER A 603 7.34 37.85 26.32
C SER A 603 7.31 37.58 24.81
N SER A 604 7.23 36.30 24.41
CA SER A 604 7.10 35.91 23.00
C SER A 604 5.63 35.92 22.55
N ARG A 605 5.41 36.49 21.36
CA ARG A 605 4.15 36.31 20.62
C ARG A 605 4.27 35.33 19.45
N ALA A 606 5.45 34.76 19.24
CA ALA A 606 5.69 33.81 18.19
C ALA A 606 4.92 32.51 18.44
N ARG A 607 4.56 31.84 17.35
CA ARG A 607 3.87 30.55 17.36
C ARG A 607 4.74 29.53 16.66
N GLU A 608 4.87 28.38 17.29
CA GLU A 608 5.42 27.21 16.64
C GLU A 608 4.41 26.63 15.65
N VAL A 609 4.92 26.21 14.50
CA VAL A 609 4.15 25.60 13.40
C VAL A 609 4.94 24.47 12.76
N SER A 610 4.26 23.50 12.15
CA SER A 610 4.91 22.48 11.32
C SER A 610 4.24 22.36 9.95
N ALA A 611 4.86 21.59 9.05
CA ALA A 611 4.29 21.33 7.75
C ALA A 611 4.71 19.98 7.17
N ASP A 612 3.78 19.38 6.45
CA ASP A 612 4.00 18.20 5.62
C ASP A 612 4.36 18.68 4.19
N PHE A 613 5.61 18.44 3.80
CA PHE A 613 6.20 18.91 2.55
C PHE A 613 6.15 17.85 1.46
N ALA A 614 5.47 18.14 0.36
CA ALA A 614 5.49 17.28 -0.81
C ALA A 614 6.80 17.46 -1.59
N THR A 615 7.46 16.33 -1.86
CA THR A 615 8.76 16.26 -2.55
C THR A 615 8.73 15.28 -3.72
N LEU A 616 9.51 15.60 -4.76
CA LEU A 616 9.58 14.82 -5.99
C LEU A 616 10.88 14.00 -6.00
N PHE A 617 10.76 12.67 -5.94
CA PHE A 617 11.91 11.75 -6.03
C PHE A 617 12.13 11.29 -7.49
N ARG A 618 11.05 11.02 -8.22
CA ARG A 618 11.10 10.65 -9.64
C ARG A 618 10.28 11.61 -10.50
N ASP A 619 10.95 12.19 -11.49
CA ASP A 619 10.34 13.18 -12.38
C ASP A 619 9.61 12.52 -13.55
N SER A 620 8.34 12.87 -13.72
CA SER A 620 7.50 12.49 -14.85
C SER A 620 6.38 13.52 -15.01
N PRO A 621 5.78 13.65 -16.21
CA PRO A 621 4.62 14.50 -16.41
C PRO A 621 3.46 14.16 -15.46
N GLN A 622 3.26 12.88 -15.14
CA GLN A 622 2.22 12.40 -14.23
C GLN A 622 2.46 12.84 -12.78
N THR A 623 3.71 12.77 -12.32
CA THR A 623 4.08 13.15 -10.94
C THR A 623 4.05 14.65 -10.74
N ARG A 624 4.52 15.44 -11.72
CA ARG A 624 4.37 16.91 -11.70
C ARG A 624 2.89 17.33 -11.71
N LYS A 625 2.05 16.66 -12.51
CA LYS A 625 0.61 16.92 -12.54
C LYS A 625 -0.07 16.62 -11.20
N LEU A 626 0.27 15.49 -10.57
CA LEU A 626 -0.23 15.17 -9.23
C LEU A 626 0.20 16.22 -8.21
N LEU A 627 1.47 16.64 -8.22
CA LEU A 627 1.96 17.62 -7.26
C LEU A 627 1.26 18.99 -7.43
N ARG A 628 0.98 19.41 -8.68
CA ARG A 628 0.15 20.60 -8.95
C ARG A 628 -1.25 20.49 -8.37
N PHE A 629 -1.90 19.34 -8.59
CA PHE A 629 -3.22 19.06 -8.03
C PHE A 629 -3.20 19.18 -6.49
N LEU A 630 -2.18 18.60 -5.83
CA LEU A 630 -2.02 18.67 -4.37
C LEU A 630 -1.89 20.11 -3.83
N THR A 631 -1.21 20.99 -4.57
CA THR A 631 -1.03 22.39 -4.18
C THR A 631 -2.23 23.29 -4.49
N ARG A 632 -3.18 22.83 -5.33
CA ARG A 632 -4.31 23.63 -5.82
C ARG A 632 -5.65 22.95 -5.51
N ASP A 633 -6.17 22.17 -6.46
CA ASP A 633 -7.51 21.61 -6.45
C ASP A 633 -7.76 20.66 -5.26
N ALA A 634 -6.72 19.96 -4.81
CA ALA A 634 -6.77 19.09 -3.65
C ALA A 634 -7.13 19.86 -2.37
N GLN A 635 -6.71 21.12 -2.21
CA GLN A 635 -6.99 21.87 -0.99
C GLN A 635 -8.50 21.97 -0.75
N LYS A 636 -9.25 22.31 -1.80
CA LYS A 636 -10.71 22.38 -1.75
C LYS A 636 -11.31 21.00 -1.44
N ALA A 637 -10.94 19.98 -2.22
CA ALA A 637 -11.45 18.63 -2.05
C ALA A 637 -11.16 18.02 -0.67
N TRP A 638 -10.03 18.37 -0.06
CA TRP A 638 -9.61 17.84 1.24
C TRP A 638 -10.27 18.57 2.42
N THR A 639 -10.67 19.83 2.23
CA THR A 639 -11.43 20.61 3.24
C THR A 639 -12.91 20.29 3.29
N GLU A 640 -13.47 19.71 2.23
CA GLU A 640 -14.87 19.31 2.17
C GLU A 640 -15.17 18.24 3.25
N PRO A 641 -16.27 18.38 4.01
CA PRO A 641 -16.71 17.33 4.92
C PRO A 641 -16.97 16.02 4.16
N GLY A 642 -16.57 14.90 4.76
CA GLY A 642 -16.92 13.59 4.21
C GLY A 642 -18.45 13.37 4.21
N PRO A 643 -18.95 12.41 3.42
CA PRO A 643 -20.39 12.08 3.42
C PRO A 643 -20.90 11.79 4.84
N GLY A 644 -21.89 12.57 5.30
CA GLY A 644 -22.50 12.43 6.62
C GLY A 644 -21.76 13.12 7.78
N ALA A 645 -20.63 13.79 7.51
CA ALA A 645 -19.90 14.57 8.52
C ALA A 645 -20.39 16.03 8.56
N SER A 646 -20.48 16.60 9.77
CA SER A 646 -20.76 18.01 9.98
C SER A 646 -19.65 18.88 9.40
N ALA A 647 -20.07 20.00 8.80
CA ALA A 647 -19.17 21.09 8.44
C ALA A 647 -18.67 21.86 9.67
N ALA A 648 -19.44 21.85 10.77
CA ALA A 648 -19.09 22.45 12.04
C ALA A 648 -18.34 21.46 12.95
N GLY A 649 -17.20 21.88 13.46
CA GLY A 649 -16.25 21.15 14.27
C GLY A 649 -15.47 20.09 13.52
N ASN A 650 -15.36 20.10 12.17
CA ASN A 650 -14.77 19.01 11.39
C ASN A 650 -13.31 18.75 11.85
N PRO A 651 -13.06 17.67 12.61
CA PRO A 651 -11.76 17.43 13.25
C PRO A 651 -10.67 17.05 12.26
N LEU A 652 -11.08 16.61 11.08
CA LEU A 652 -10.24 16.03 10.04
C LEU A 652 -10.04 17.02 8.86
N ARG A 653 -10.35 18.32 9.06
CA ARG A 653 -10.05 19.37 8.07
C ARG A 653 -8.55 19.73 8.16
N PRO A 654 -7.78 19.64 7.07
CA PRO A 654 -6.38 20.10 7.04
C PRO A 654 -6.29 21.63 6.99
N PHE A 655 -5.09 22.16 7.24
CA PHE A 655 -4.75 23.57 7.06
C PHE A 655 -3.65 23.73 6.02
N PHE A 656 -3.56 24.91 5.40
CA PHE A 656 -2.59 25.20 4.34
C PHE A 656 -1.90 26.52 4.61
N ALA A 657 -0.62 26.63 4.23
CA ALA A 657 0.16 27.87 4.29
C ALA A 657 -0.38 28.96 3.33
N ASN A 658 -0.99 28.54 2.22
CA ASN A 658 -1.64 29.42 1.25
C ASN A 658 -3.04 28.87 0.93
N PRO A 659 -4.04 29.16 1.80
CA PRO A 659 -5.36 28.56 1.69
C PRO A 659 -6.14 29.14 0.52
N LEU A 660 -6.58 28.27 -0.40
CA LEU A 660 -7.43 28.64 -1.55
C LEU A 660 -8.93 28.59 -1.24
N ALA A 661 -9.32 28.13 -0.04
CA ALA A 661 -10.70 28.01 0.39
C ALA A 661 -10.87 28.39 1.87
N ALA A 662 -11.86 29.24 2.16
CA ALA A 662 -12.23 29.58 3.53
C ALA A 662 -13.02 28.44 4.20
N PRO A 663 -12.99 28.34 5.54
CA PRO A 663 -13.87 27.46 6.29
C PRO A 663 -15.36 27.71 5.98
N PRO A 664 -16.21 26.67 6.08
CA PRO A 664 -17.65 26.82 5.92
C PRO A 664 -18.25 27.84 6.93
N PRO A 665 -19.32 28.58 6.56
CA PRO A 665 -20.00 29.48 7.49
C PRO A 665 -20.48 28.74 8.76
N GLY A 666 -20.28 29.36 9.92
CA GLY A 666 -20.62 28.78 11.23
C GLY A 666 -19.51 27.96 11.86
N GLU A 667 -18.42 27.68 11.13
CA GLU A 667 -17.32 26.86 11.63
C GLU A 667 -16.27 27.68 12.40
N LYS A 668 -16.45 27.82 13.73
CA LYS A 668 -15.63 28.74 14.55
C LYS A 668 -14.23 28.21 14.88
N LEU A 669 -14.11 26.92 15.17
CA LEU A 669 -12.84 26.34 15.64
C LEU A 669 -11.79 26.35 14.53
N ASN A 670 -12.12 25.78 13.36
CA ASN A 670 -11.21 25.77 12.21
C ASN A 670 -10.90 27.19 11.71
N ALA A 671 -11.88 28.10 11.69
CA ALA A 671 -11.65 29.49 11.31
C ALA A 671 -10.71 30.23 12.27
N ARG A 672 -10.76 29.92 13.56
CA ARG A 672 -9.79 30.47 14.51
C ARG A 672 -8.38 29.94 14.23
N ILE A 673 -8.22 28.64 13.95
CA ILE A 673 -6.89 28.08 13.64
C ILE A 673 -6.33 28.70 12.35
N ASP A 674 -7.15 28.83 11.29
CA ASP A 674 -6.74 29.55 10.07
C ASP A 674 -6.32 30.99 10.40
N LYS A 675 -7.04 31.68 11.28
CA LYS A 675 -6.65 33.02 11.72
C LYS A 675 -5.29 33.02 12.44
N GLU A 676 -5.07 32.13 13.40
CA GLU A 676 -3.77 32.05 14.12
C GLU A 676 -2.61 31.64 13.19
N LEU A 677 -2.87 31.02 12.04
CA LEU A 677 -1.85 30.72 11.03
C LEU A 677 -1.55 31.90 10.09
N HIS A 678 -2.42 32.92 10.02
CA HIS A 678 -2.36 33.96 8.99
C HIS A 678 -2.56 35.41 9.50
N ASP A 679 -2.67 35.64 10.81
CA ASP A 679 -2.92 36.97 11.39
C ASP A 679 -1.69 37.90 11.46
N GLY A 680 -0.55 37.47 10.90
CA GLY A 680 0.69 38.24 10.87
C GLY A 680 1.58 38.08 12.11
N ALA A 681 1.23 37.21 13.07
CA ALA A 681 2.18 36.82 14.10
C ALA A 681 3.38 36.08 13.49
N ARG A 682 4.54 36.21 14.15
CA ARG A 682 5.77 35.49 13.78
C ARG A 682 5.54 33.98 13.90
N LEU A 683 5.83 33.23 12.84
CA LEU A 683 5.72 31.78 12.83
C LEU A 683 7.12 31.16 12.86
N CYS A 684 7.37 30.24 13.77
CA CYS A 684 8.62 29.49 13.86
C CYS A 684 8.35 28.03 13.53
N LEU A 685 9.15 27.44 12.64
CA LEU A 685 9.06 26.01 12.36
C LEU A 685 9.49 25.21 13.59
N ASP A 686 8.75 24.15 13.88
CA ASP A 686 9.08 23.09 14.83
C ASP A 686 10.55 22.71 14.68
N ALA A 687 11.30 22.85 15.77
CA ALA A 687 12.74 22.74 15.78
C ALA A 687 13.17 21.31 15.45
N SER A 688 12.49 20.31 15.99
CA SER A 688 12.81 18.92 15.70
C SER A 688 12.61 18.61 14.22
N ASP A 689 11.57 19.15 13.58
CA ASP A 689 11.28 18.99 12.15
C ASP A 689 12.26 19.75 11.23
N VAL A 690 12.97 20.75 11.76
CA VAL A 690 14.04 21.48 11.06
C VAL A 690 15.40 20.80 11.23
N MET A 691 15.66 20.18 12.38
CA MET A 691 16.94 19.57 12.69
C MET A 691 17.28 18.38 11.76
N PRO A 692 18.58 18.11 11.51
CA PRO A 692 19.01 16.91 10.80
C PRO A 692 18.44 15.63 11.44
N LEU A 693 18.17 14.58 10.65
CA LEU A 693 17.46 13.39 11.13
C LEU A 693 18.13 12.71 12.34
N ARG A 694 19.46 12.70 12.36
CA ARG A 694 20.25 12.16 13.50
C ARG A 694 20.06 13.00 14.77
N MET A 695 20.00 14.32 14.64
CA MET A 695 19.77 15.23 15.76
C MET A 695 18.33 15.11 16.27
N ARG A 696 17.33 15.12 15.36
CA ARG A 696 15.92 14.89 15.67
C ARG A 696 15.73 13.58 16.44
N SER A 697 16.31 12.49 15.95
CA SER A 697 16.23 11.19 16.61
C SER A 697 16.93 11.18 17.97
N ALA A 698 18.08 11.82 18.11
CA ALA A 698 18.75 11.95 19.41
C ALA A 698 17.90 12.74 20.41
N PHE A 699 17.23 13.80 19.97
CA PHE A 699 16.36 14.63 20.79
C PHE A 699 15.12 13.85 21.27
N GLN A 700 14.43 13.15 20.38
CA GLN A 700 13.28 12.28 20.71
C GLN A 700 13.65 11.25 21.80
N HIS A 701 14.80 10.58 21.66
CA HIS A 701 15.27 9.63 22.67
C HIS A 701 15.71 10.33 23.97
N GLY A 702 16.34 11.50 23.88
CA GLY A 702 16.73 12.31 25.03
C GLY A 702 15.52 12.73 25.87
N VAL A 703 14.39 13.03 25.23
CA VAL A 703 13.11 13.30 25.90
C VAL A 703 12.64 12.10 26.71
N LEU A 704 12.63 10.92 26.09
CA LEU A 704 12.23 9.70 26.79
C LEU A 704 13.15 9.44 28.00
N ASP A 705 14.46 9.55 27.79
CA ASP A 705 15.46 9.33 28.85
C ASP A 705 15.28 10.32 30.01
N TYR A 706 15.17 11.62 29.71
CA TYR A 706 14.91 12.64 30.71
C TYR A 706 13.63 12.38 31.51
N LEU A 707 12.50 12.13 30.83
CA LEU A 707 11.23 11.90 31.51
C LEU A 707 11.20 10.60 32.33
N SER A 708 12.05 9.63 32.00
CA SER A 708 12.17 8.42 32.81
C SER A 708 12.74 8.71 34.20
N ARG A 709 13.53 9.79 34.31
CA ARG A 709 14.13 10.28 35.56
C ARG A 709 14.42 11.78 35.43
N PRO A 710 13.45 12.66 35.71
CA PRO A 710 13.57 14.09 35.46
C PRO A 710 14.34 14.79 36.59
N ASP A 711 15.63 14.49 36.70
CA ASP A 711 16.58 15.10 37.66
C ASP A 711 17.72 15.83 36.93
N GLU A 712 18.44 16.70 37.66
CA GLU A 712 19.53 17.51 37.08
C GLU A 712 20.70 16.67 36.55
N ALA A 713 21.01 15.55 37.21
CA ALA A 713 22.12 14.69 36.77
C ALA A 713 21.78 14.02 35.43
N ASN A 714 20.53 13.61 35.24
CA ASN A 714 20.04 13.08 33.99
C ASN A 714 19.91 14.15 32.92
N LEU A 715 19.38 15.32 33.26
CA LEU A 715 19.29 16.46 32.34
C LEU A 715 20.67 16.83 31.78
N LYS A 716 21.69 16.89 32.64
CA LYS A 716 23.06 17.16 32.22
C LYS A 716 23.55 16.09 31.23
N ARG A 717 23.36 14.80 31.53
CA ARG A 717 23.77 13.72 30.61
C ARG A 717 23.07 13.82 29.25
N VAL A 718 21.75 14.06 29.25
CA VAL A 718 20.97 14.19 28.01
C VAL A 718 21.45 15.39 27.20
N THR A 719 21.58 16.56 27.81
CA THR A 719 22.01 17.77 27.10
C THR A 719 23.46 17.69 26.60
N ASP A 720 24.39 17.13 27.38
CA ASP A 720 25.76 16.87 26.94
C ASP A 720 25.82 15.90 25.74
N TYR A 721 24.99 14.85 25.75
CA TYR A 721 24.88 13.92 24.63
C TYR A 721 24.34 14.61 23.37
N LEU A 722 23.32 15.46 23.51
CA LEU A 722 22.75 16.21 22.40
C LEU A 722 23.76 17.22 21.80
N ASP A 723 24.56 17.87 22.64
CA ASP A 723 25.67 18.72 22.16
C ASP A 723 26.74 17.91 21.43
N ALA A 724 27.12 16.73 21.93
CA ALA A 724 28.08 15.86 21.25
C ALA A 724 27.57 15.41 19.86
N VAL A 725 26.27 15.07 19.73
CA VAL A 725 25.65 14.74 18.44
C VAL A 725 25.66 15.94 17.50
N LYS A 726 25.28 17.12 17.98
CA LYS A 726 25.29 18.37 17.22
C LYS A 726 26.70 18.71 16.74
N ASP A 727 27.71 18.64 17.61
CA ASP A 727 29.09 18.97 17.29
C ASP A 727 29.68 18.00 16.26
N GLN A 728 29.38 16.70 16.38
CA GLN A 728 29.79 15.72 15.37
C GLN A 728 29.14 16.01 14.00
N LEU A 729 27.82 16.30 13.96
CA LEU A 729 27.14 16.66 12.72
C LEU A 729 27.70 17.93 12.08
N LYS A 730 28.10 18.92 12.90
CA LYS A 730 28.77 20.14 12.43
C LYS A 730 30.16 19.82 11.85
N ALA A 731 30.94 18.99 12.53
CA ALA A 731 32.26 18.55 12.05
C ALA A 731 32.17 17.80 10.71
N ASP A 732 31.11 17.01 10.52
CA ASP A 732 30.86 16.25 9.29
C ASP A 732 30.24 17.12 8.16
N GLY A 733 29.93 18.40 8.41
CA GLY A 733 29.24 19.26 7.45
C GLY A 733 27.79 18.82 7.17
N ARG A 734 27.19 18.01 8.06
CA ARG A 734 25.85 17.43 7.93
C ARG A 734 24.79 18.15 8.77
N TYR A 735 25.17 19.21 9.51
CA TYR A 735 24.22 20.07 10.22
C TYR A 735 23.63 21.14 9.28
N LEU A 736 22.74 20.70 8.38
CA LEU A 736 22.08 21.56 7.41
C LEU A 736 20.75 22.05 7.98
N THR A 737 20.56 23.36 8.03
CA THR A 737 19.28 23.99 8.40
C THR A 737 18.88 25.02 7.35
N PRO A 738 17.58 25.23 7.12
CA PRO A 738 17.11 26.27 6.20
C PRO A 738 17.49 27.66 6.71
N GLY A 739 17.65 28.59 5.77
CA GLY A 739 18.04 29.96 6.09
C GLY A 739 17.01 30.75 6.93
N ALA A 740 15.73 30.34 6.94
CA ALA A 740 14.70 30.94 7.76
C ALA A 740 13.99 29.88 8.62
N VAL A 741 14.27 29.89 9.93
CA VAL A 741 13.55 29.07 10.93
C VAL A 741 12.24 29.75 11.33
N CYS A 742 12.24 31.08 11.45
CA CYS A 742 11.06 31.87 11.75
C CYS A 742 10.79 32.90 10.65
N GLY A 743 9.51 33.10 10.33
CA GLY A 743 8.96 33.91 9.25
C GLY A 743 7.97 34.93 9.72
#